data_AF-A0A7X3ZAX5-F1
#
_entry.id   AF-A0A7X3ZAX5-F1
#
_cell.length_a   1.000
_cell.length_b   1.000
_cell.length_c   1.000
_cell.angle_alpha   90.00
_cell.angle_beta   90.00
_cell.angle_gamma   90.00
#
_symmetry.space_group_name_H-M   'P 1'
#
loop_
_entity.id
_entity.type
_entity.pdbx_description
1 polymer ?
#
loop_
_entity_poly.entity_id
_entity_poly.type
_entity_poly.pdbx_seq_one_letter_code
_entity_poly.pdbx_strand_id
1 'polypeptide(L)'
;MLPLVKTAVPSEVTLDAEIAQSRPNLNTKGRGYIDDFEDSERPISLIVNRTRWAPASAPVGARFGAENRTHFIWYNPYNGVLRTDIWPNQEEQIEAQNRRTDILALELLPRLEAAESWGGVSLAFSTVNDLSESKFLEVWVRGQEGTLHVNLGDQINEDYIANGRLDTEDEPFPGQAAGDGLVSREEDVGIDGRNDEAELNFYLRLQDAAFDTTRSLAERKQAFAALYPDPDPLRPNRSSDDPEGDNWKYDSQRNKNDYSHINGTENNKKDVESGDRPDTEDLNNNGVLDRRNNYYHYEIDLSSSHYEVAGTQNEGWRQLRVPLFGPHVERVGLPDSTRIEYARLMLSSGLQSDVADTVRAEIALVEIVGNKWQEDDVVRLDERFALGDPEVLDGPVLGTAKSQSYRPPPGVKIRRNVQSRTREREQSLVLAYENLEPGHQMSATRILTRSANYTSYERLRMYVYGDSSRTIEYAHGDSSDLVLFVRFGVDSTNYYETISPIFPGWTGGRKGWKGNQVDVDLPVISQLKALLQSGQADTTTGEFYYTYRVIDSRGAPLDGKSLIAQRELEALHAAGYDPQVERFSLDQVFARSGLRSGEQAIYRVRGNPSMQSIKQLSIGLRNRAANRAYSGRIFLDELRLDEARNDPGLAAYAQLNTKLADFANLGGNVLWRQENFRSFTGQGGNSTDREAALSVSTNAQKLLPSSWGFLIPVKVNVSRSTSLPRFGPGSDVELTAEEKLEQQAVRSKEFYDVSISRRQGKNFLLRWTLDQMNLRLSHSREHSSDPVRPINEREAQTMNFNYSMPLPKPELRIMRWLPEFMPTGWTRMEFRPLPTSLTYAVNGSRRTSRLLRRGDDEPTAQEDFALVETYASKLNPLSGRSANYNHK
;
A
#
# COMPACT_ATOMS: atom_id res chain seq x y z
N MET A 1 11.45 -65.54 -21.84
CA MET A 1 11.13 -65.98 -20.46
C MET A 1 12.32 -65.69 -19.57
N LEU A 2 12.13 -65.05 -18.41
CA LEU A 2 13.19 -64.88 -17.42
C LEU A 2 13.43 -66.22 -16.71
N PRO A 3 14.69 -66.63 -16.46
CA PRO A 3 14.99 -67.87 -15.76
C PRO A 3 14.41 -67.85 -14.34
N LEU A 4 13.88 -69.01 -13.89
CA LEU A 4 13.35 -69.27 -12.54
C LEU A 4 12.06 -68.52 -12.12
N VAL A 5 11.59 -67.54 -12.90
CA VAL A 5 10.32 -66.82 -12.65
C VAL A 5 9.13 -67.65 -13.14
N LYS A 6 8.30 -68.15 -12.22
CA LYS A 6 7.00 -68.80 -12.53
C LYS A 6 5.87 -67.93 -12.00
N THR A 7 5.07 -67.34 -12.89
CA THR A 7 3.92 -66.51 -12.54
C THR A 7 2.80 -66.67 -13.56
N ALA A 8 1.56 -66.68 -13.07
CA ALA A 8 0.35 -66.72 -13.88
C ALA A 8 -0.36 -65.35 -13.93
N VAL A 9 0.17 -64.35 -13.22
CA VAL A 9 -0.38 -62.99 -13.21
C VAL A 9 -0.09 -62.33 -14.56
N PRO A 10 -1.09 -61.76 -15.24
CA PRO A 10 -0.88 -61.06 -16.50
C PRO A 10 -0.03 -59.80 -16.30
N SER A 11 0.70 -59.41 -17.34
CA SER A 11 1.38 -58.11 -17.39
C SER A 11 0.44 -57.08 -18.02
N GLU A 12 0.54 -55.84 -17.55
CA GLU A 12 -0.29 -54.72 -18.00
C GLU A 12 0.60 -53.55 -18.37
N VAL A 13 0.28 -52.88 -19.48
CA VAL A 13 0.98 -51.67 -19.93
C VAL A 13 -0.09 -50.63 -20.22
N THR A 14 -0.04 -49.51 -19.50
CA THR A 14 -0.84 -48.33 -19.79
C THR A 14 0.07 -47.20 -20.26
N LEU A 15 -0.33 -46.56 -21.35
CA LEU A 15 0.34 -45.41 -21.94
C LEU A 15 -0.69 -44.30 -22.07
N ASP A 16 -0.46 -43.21 -21.34
CA ASP A 16 -1.26 -42.00 -21.41
C ASP A 16 -0.39 -40.91 -22.04
N ALA A 17 -0.90 -40.23 -23.06
CA ALA A 17 -0.19 -39.15 -23.72
C ALA A 17 -1.14 -38.00 -24.05
N GLU A 18 -0.72 -36.78 -23.73
CA GLU A 18 -1.50 -35.57 -23.91
C GLU A 18 -0.65 -34.50 -24.60
N ILE A 19 -1.27 -33.77 -25.52
CA ILE A 19 -0.71 -32.55 -26.09
C ILE A 19 -1.76 -31.45 -25.91
N ALA A 20 -1.32 -30.32 -25.39
CA ALA A 20 -2.17 -29.17 -25.11
C ALA A 20 -1.58 -27.92 -25.75
N GLN A 21 -2.45 -27.09 -26.33
CA GLN A 21 -2.12 -25.75 -26.78
C GLN A 21 -2.92 -24.74 -25.96
N SER A 22 -2.25 -23.76 -25.38
CA SER A 22 -2.90 -22.61 -24.73
C SER A 22 -2.88 -21.40 -25.66
N ARG A 23 -4.02 -20.73 -25.80
CA ARG A 23 -4.15 -19.43 -26.47
C ARG A 23 -4.78 -18.44 -25.48
N PRO A 24 -3.96 -17.83 -24.60
CA PRO A 24 -4.49 -16.99 -23.55
C PRO A 24 -5.06 -15.69 -24.13
N ASN A 25 -6.03 -15.13 -23.42
CA ASN A 25 -6.44 -13.72 -23.57
C ASN A 25 -6.34 -13.07 -22.19
N LEU A 26 -5.13 -12.67 -21.83
CA LEU A 26 -4.78 -12.18 -20.49
C LEU A 26 -5.51 -10.90 -20.11
N ASN A 27 -5.98 -10.15 -21.10
CA ASN A 27 -6.59 -8.86 -20.90
C ASN A 27 -7.90 -8.75 -21.70
N THR A 28 -8.94 -9.46 -21.23
CA THR A 28 -10.28 -9.44 -21.82
C THR A 28 -10.90 -8.04 -21.87
N LYS A 29 -10.44 -7.12 -21.03
CA LYS A 29 -10.83 -5.70 -21.01
C LYS A 29 -9.90 -4.78 -21.81
N GLY A 30 -8.80 -5.30 -22.36
CA GLY A 30 -7.86 -4.60 -23.23
C GLY A 30 -6.90 -3.60 -22.57
N ARG A 31 -7.05 -3.26 -21.29
CA ARG A 31 -6.19 -2.30 -20.55
C ARG A 31 -5.92 -2.76 -19.11
N GLY A 32 -4.67 -2.68 -18.66
CA GLY A 32 -4.28 -2.85 -17.25
C GLY A 32 -3.79 -1.52 -16.69
N TYR A 33 -4.51 -0.92 -15.75
CA TYR A 33 -4.15 0.39 -15.19
C TYR A 33 -3.00 0.26 -14.20
N ILE A 34 -1.97 1.09 -14.38
CA ILE A 34 -0.95 1.33 -13.35
C ILE A 34 -1.49 2.38 -12.39
N ASP A 35 -2.02 3.48 -12.97
CA ASP A 35 -2.69 4.57 -12.27
C ASP A 35 -3.68 5.23 -13.24
N ASP A 36 -4.97 5.17 -12.94
CA ASP A 36 -5.99 5.97 -13.63
C ASP A 36 -6.14 7.37 -13.02
N PHE A 37 -5.37 7.67 -11.98
CA PHE A 37 -5.35 8.93 -11.24
C PHE A 37 -6.63 9.27 -10.45
N GLU A 38 -7.66 8.41 -10.49
CA GLU A 38 -8.94 8.61 -9.79
C GLU A 38 -8.81 8.61 -8.26
N ASP A 39 -7.86 7.84 -7.74
CA ASP A 39 -7.58 7.73 -6.31
C ASP A 39 -6.28 8.47 -5.93
N SER A 40 -5.81 9.43 -6.72
CA SER A 40 -4.55 10.13 -6.44
C SER A 40 -4.63 11.01 -5.19
N GLU A 41 -5.80 11.60 -4.93
CA GLU A 41 -6.08 12.38 -3.72
C GLU A 41 -6.44 11.46 -2.55
N ARG A 42 -5.98 11.82 -1.34
CA ARG A 42 -6.44 11.23 -0.08
C ARG A 42 -7.03 12.33 0.80
N PRO A 43 -8.32 12.67 0.64
CA PRO A 43 -8.96 13.70 1.45
C PRO A 43 -9.26 13.19 2.86
N ILE A 44 -8.99 14.03 3.85
CA ILE A 44 -9.56 13.95 5.20
C ILE A 44 -10.59 15.07 5.31
N SER A 45 -11.87 14.73 5.38
CA SER A 45 -12.94 15.72 5.44
C SER A 45 -13.27 16.09 6.90
N LEU A 46 -13.39 17.38 7.18
CA LEU A 46 -13.98 17.85 8.44
C LEU A 46 -15.49 17.73 8.38
N ILE A 47 -16.10 17.50 9.54
CA ILE A 47 -17.55 17.35 9.67
C ILE A 47 -18.22 18.73 9.59
N VAL A 48 -19.29 18.85 8.81
CA VAL A 48 -20.08 20.09 8.68
C VAL A 48 -21.35 20.09 9.54
N ASN A 49 -21.64 19.01 10.29
CA ASN A 49 -22.78 18.94 11.20
C ASN A 49 -22.54 19.84 12.41
N ARG A 50 -23.47 20.77 12.67
CA ARG A 50 -23.36 21.80 13.73
C ARG A 50 -23.15 21.22 15.13
N THR A 51 -23.75 20.06 15.43
CA THR A 51 -23.74 19.44 16.77
C THR A 51 -22.41 18.82 17.15
N ARG A 52 -21.47 18.71 16.18
CA ARG A 52 -20.09 18.30 16.45
C ARG A 52 -19.19 19.47 16.86
N TRP A 53 -19.64 20.69 16.62
CA TRP A 53 -18.90 21.90 16.89
C TRP A 53 -19.36 22.50 18.21
N ALA A 54 -18.41 22.82 19.08
CA ALA A 54 -18.62 23.50 20.35
C ALA A 54 -18.15 24.97 20.25
N PRO A 55 -18.59 25.87 21.14
CA PRO A 55 -18.04 27.23 21.22
C PRO A 55 -16.51 27.23 21.32
N ALA A 56 -15.83 28.13 20.61
CA ALA A 56 -14.37 28.19 20.66
C ALA A 56 -13.84 29.08 21.79
N SER A 57 -12.74 28.68 22.40
CA SER A 57 -11.90 29.59 23.20
C SER A 57 -11.28 30.70 22.33
N ALA A 58 -10.92 31.81 22.98
CA ALA A 58 -10.22 32.91 22.32
C ALA A 58 -8.89 32.43 21.71
N PRO A 59 -8.60 32.73 20.42
CA PRO A 59 -7.31 32.39 19.83
C PRO A 59 -6.19 33.23 20.46
N VAL A 60 -4.96 32.76 20.33
CA VAL A 60 -3.79 33.48 20.86
C VAL A 60 -3.54 34.73 20.01
N GLY A 61 -3.65 35.91 20.61
CA GLY A 61 -3.33 37.19 19.96
C GLY A 61 -4.18 38.34 20.48
N ALA A 62 -3.65 39.57 20.43
CA ALA A 62 -4.35 40.75 20.94
C ALA A 62 -5.56 41.19 20.08
N ARG A 63 -5.73 40.63 18.87
CA ARG A 63 -6.84 40.98 17.96
C ARG A 63 -8.17 40.36 18.38
N PHE A 64 -8.13 39.19 18.99
CA PHE A 64 -9.30 38.32 19.19
C PHE A 64 -9.53 37.98 20.67
N GLY A 65 -9.51 39.00 21.52
CA GLY A 65 -9.83 38.86 22.94
C GLY A 65 -11.31 38.59 23.19
N ALA A 66 -11.66 38.28 24.44
CA ALA A 66 -13.04 38.06 24.86
C ALA A 66 -13.91 39.32 24.69
N GLU A 67 -13.31 40.50 24.77
CA GLU A 67 -13.92 41.81 24.58
C GLU A 67 -14.39 42.09 23.15
N ASN A 68 -13.78 41.41 22.17
CA ASN A 68 -14.08 41.55 20.74
C ASN A 68 -14.93 40.39 20.19
N ARG A 69 -15.25 39.39 21.03
CA ARG A 69 -16.20 38.34 20.66
C ARG A 69 -17.57 38.97 20.49
N THR A 70 -18.38 38.53 19.53
CA THR A 70 -19.77 39.01 19.38
C THR A 70 -20.74 37.85 19.18
N HIS A 71 -22.02 38.15 19.01
CA HIS A 71 -23.02 37.12 18.77
C HIS A 71 -22.71 36.34 17.48
N PHE A 72 -22.52 35.03 17.65
CA PHE A 72 -22.12 34.10 16.63
C PHE A 72 -23.05 32.89 16.62
N ILE A 73 -23.62 32.58 15.46
CA ILE A 73 -24.56 31.48 15.29
C ILE A 73 -23.95 30.51 14.26
N TRP A 74 -23.99 29.21 14.54
CA TRP A 74 -23.62 28.16 13.58
C TRP A 74 -24.72 27.12 13.44
N TYR A 75 -25.10 26.80 12.21
CA TYR A 75 -26.24 25.89 11.99
C TYR A 75 -26.19 25.16 10.65
N ASN A 76 -26.97 24.09 10.55
CA ASN A 76 -27.27 23.44 9.28
C ASN A 76 -28.65 23.91 8.79
N PRO A 77 -28.78 24.53 7.61
CA PRO A 77 -30.07 24.98 7.10
C PRO A 77 -31.06 23.81 6.95
N TYR A 78 -32.30 23.97 7.43
CA TYR A 78 -33.29 22.88 7.49
C TYR A 78 -33.58 22.21 6.15
N ASN A 79 -33.63 22.99 5.05
CA ASN A 79 -33.88 22.43 3.72
C ASN A 79 -32.59 21.98 3.03
N GLY A 80 -31.41 22.16 3.64
CA GLY A 80 -30.11 22.01 3.00
C GLY A 80 -29.94 22.87 1.75
N VAL A 81 -28.84 22.66 1.04
CA VAL A 81 -28.54 23.29 -0.25
C VAL A 81 -28.57 22.24 -1.35
N LEU A 82 -28.99 22.62 -2.57
CA LEU A 82 -28.95 21.67 -3.69
C LEU A 82 -27.49 21.33 -4.00
N ARG A 83 -27.19 20.03 -4.12
CA ARG A 83 -25.83 19.58 -4.47
C ARG A 83 -25.37 20.14 -5.81
N THR A 84 -26.28 20.41 -6.74
CA THR A 84 -25.99 21.00 -8.05
C THR A 84 -25.61 22.48 -7.97
N ASP A 85 -26.03 23.19 -6.91
CA ASP A 85 -25.64 24.59 -6.70
C ASP A 85 -24.17 24.66 -6.26
N ILE A 86 -23.70 23.66 -5.51
CA ILE A 86 -22.30 23.55 -5.04
C ILE A 86 -21.43 22.87 -6.10
N TRP A 87 -21.86 21.70 -6.60
CA TRP A 87 -21.14 20.86 -7.57
C TRP A 87 -22.00 20.56 -8.80
N PRO A 88 -22.05 21.46 -9.81
CA PRO A 88 -22.97 21.35 -10.95
C PRO A 88 -22.75 20.09 -11.79
N ASN A 89 -21.51 19.57 -11.85
CA ASN A 89 -21.18 18.38 -12.65
C ASN A 89 -21.60 17.04 -12.00
N GLN A 90 -22.15 17.06 -10.77
CA GLN A 90 -22.62 15.84 -10.09
C GLN A 90 -24.09 15.51 -10.37
N GLU A 91 -24.80 16.25 -11.25
CA GLU A 91 -26.24 16.06 -11.50
C GLU A 91 -26.61 14.61 -11.88
N GLU A 92 -25.79 13.92 -12.68
CA GLU A 92 -26.00 12.53 -13.08
C GLU A 92 -25.56 11.49 -12.03
N GLN A 93 -24.91 11.91 -10.95
CA GLN A 93 -24.46 11.05 -9.83
C GLN A 93 -25.48 11.05 -8.67
N ILE A 94 -26.53 11.85 -8.77
CA ILE A 94 -27.52 12.04 -7.71
C ILE A 94 -28.72 11.11 -7.93
N GLU A 95 -28.96 10.20 -6.98
CA GLU A 95 -30.25 9.52 -6.86
C GLU A 95 -31.33 10.52 -6.45
N ALA A 96 -32.58 10.33 -6.87
CA ALA A 96 -33.67 11.30 -6.66
C ALA A 96 -33.88 11.71 -5.19
N GLN A 97 -33.46 10.89 -4.23
CA GLN A 97 -33.54 11.15 -2.79
C GLN A 97 -32.38 11.97 -2.21
N ASN A 98 -31.22 12.06 -2.88
CA ASN A 98 -29.99 12.69 -2.36
C ASN A 98 -29.65 14.04 -3.03
N ARG A 99 -30.66 14.80 -3.46
CA ARG A 99 -30.47 16.07 -4.20
C ARG A 99 -29.97 17.23 -3.34
N ARG A 100 -30.18 17.16 -2.03
CA ARG A 100 -29.81 18.19 -1.06
C ARG A 100 -28.70 17.67 -0.16
N THR A 101 -27.83 18.57 0.27
CA THR A 101 -26.75 18.29 1.21
C THR A 101 -26.77 19.33 2.32
N ASP A 102 -26.34 18.91 3.50
CA ASP A 102 -26.12 19.80 4.62
C ASP A 102 -24.84 20.61 4.41
N ILE A 103 -24.85 21.83 4.92
CA ILE A 103 -23.74 22.78 4.92
C ILE A 103 -23.68 23.42 6.30
N LEU A 104 -22.50 23.86 6.73
CA LEU A 104 -22.33 24.62 7.97
C LEU A 104 -22.41 26.11 7.66
N ALA A 105 -23.46 26.79 8.11
CA ALA A 105 -23.57 28.24 8.04
C ALA A 105 -22.98 28.86 9.30
N LEU A 106 -22.12 29.85 9.15
CA LEU A 106 -21.55 30.67 10.21
C LEU A 106 -22.06 32.11 10.02
N GLU A 107 -22.72 32.66 11.03
CA GLU A 107 -23.24 34.02 11.02
C GLU A 107 -22.68 34.80 12.20
N LEU A 108 -22.09 35.96 11.90
CA LEU A 108 -21.50 36.87 12.87
C LEU A 108 -22.21 38.22 12.81
N LEU A 109 -22.71 38.69 13.94
CA LEU A 109 -23.22 40.06 14.07
C LEU A 109 -22.10 40.96 14.60
N PRO A 110 -21.53 41.85 13.78
CA PRO A 110 -20.41 42.69 14.20
C PRO A 110 -20.85 43.82 15.14
N ARG A 111 -19.95 44.22 16.04
CA ARG A 111 -20.14 45.39 16.90
C ARG A 111 -19.50 46.61 16.25
N LEU A 112 -20.29 47.67 16.02
CA LEU A 112 -19.84 48.93 15.42
C LEU A 112 -18.71 49.64 16.18
N GLU A 113 -18.58 49.39 17.49
CA GLU A 113 -17.57 50.02 18.35
C GLU A 113 -16.25 49.22 18.41
N ALA A 114 -16.26 47.96 17.95
CA ALA A 114 -15.07 47.11 17.94
C ALA A 114 -14.32 47.27 16.60
N ALA A 115 -12.99 47.34 16.66
CA ALA A 115 -12.17 47.43 15.45
C ALA A 115 -12.26 46.16 14.57
N GLU A 116 -12.48 45.01 15.21
CA GLU A 116 -12.70 43.73 14.55
C GLU A 116 -13.54 42.88 15.50
N SER A 117 -14.69 42.41 15.02
CA SER A 117 -15.54 41.46 15.76
C SER A 117 -15.25 40.04 15.32
N TRP A 118 -15.36 39.08 16.23
CA TRP A 118 -15.11 37.68 15.90
C TRP A 118 -16.05 36.70 16.61
N GLY A 119 -16.21 35.52 16.03
CA GLY A 119 -16.90 34.38 16.60
C GLY A 119 -16.32 33.08 16.06
N GLY A 120 -16.44 31.98 16.80
CA GLY A 120 -15.84 30.73 16.36
C GLY A 120 -16.29 29.50 17.10
N VAL A 121 -15.99 28.37 16.49
CA VAL A 121 -16.32 27.02 16.97
C VAL A 121 -15.13 26.09 16.88
N SER A 122 -15.02 25.16 17.83
CA SER A 122 -13.97 24.16 17.90
C SER A 122 -14.53 22.74 17.85
N LEU A 123 -13.70 21.83 17.36
CA LEU A 123 -14.00 20.41 17.21
C LEU A 123 -12.73 19.64 17.59
N ALA A 124 -12.88 18.62 18.42
CA ALA A 124 -11.89 17.55 18.56
C ALA A 124 -12.21 16.42 17.56
N PHE A 125 -11.20 15.96 16.84
CA PHE A 125 -11.32 14.81 15.96
C PHE A 125 -11.48 13.53 16.79
N SER A 126 -12.29 12.59 16.30
CA SER A 126 -12.46 11.28 16.93
C SER A 126 -11.21 10.40 16.84
N THR A 127 -10.27 10.73 15.95
CA THR A 127 -8.99 10.04 15.76
C THR A 127 -7.89 11.05 15.52
N VAL A 128 -6.69 10.74 15.99
CA VAL A 128 -5.47 11.48 15.66
C VAL A 128 -5.20 11.39 14.16
N ASN A 129 -4.99 12.53 13.51
CA ASN A 129 -4.69 12.59 12.08
C ASN A 129 -3.21 12.93 11.84
N ASP A 130 -2.52 12.08 11.09
CA ASP A 130 -1.19 12.40 10.56
C ASP A 130 -1.37 13.20 9.26
N LEU A 131 -1.06 14.48 9.32
CA LEU A 131 -1.12 15.39 8.19
C LEU A 131 0.27 15.67 7.60
N SER A 132 1.34 14.99 8.02
CA SER A 132 2.71 15.29 7.58
C SER A 132 2.94 15.15 6.08
N GLU A 133 2.17 14.30 5.40
CA GLU A 133 2.17 14.12 3.94
C GLU A 133 1.05 14.90 3.22
N SER A 134 0.21 15.64 3.95
CA SER A 134 -0.87 16.46 3.40
C SER A 134 -0.35 17.81 2.90
N LYS A 135 -1.01 18.37 1.88
CA LYS A 135 -0.49 19.56 1.18
C LYS A 135 -1.42 20.74 1.21
N PHE A 136 -2.72 20.52 1.08
CA PHE A 136 -3.67 21.62 0.97
C PHE A 136 -4.84 21.46 1.92
N LEU A 137 -5.32 22.59 2.40
CA LEU A 137 -6.64 22.77 2.95
C LEU A 137 -7.55 23.27 1.82
N GLU A 138 -8.54 22.46 1.44
CA GLU A 138 -9.58 22.80 0.49
C GLU A 138 -10.87 23.15 1.23
N VAL A 139 -11.44 24.33 0.93
CA VAL A 139 -12.68 24.81 1.53
C VAL A 139 -13.66 25.16 0.41
N TRP A 140 -14.80 24.46 0.36
CA TRP A 140 -15.95 24.85 -0.45
C TRP A 140 -16.81 25.82 0.34
N VAL A 141 -16.74 27.10 -0.03
CA VAL A 141 -17.36 28.19 0.72
C VAL A 141 -18.21 29.09 -0.17
N ARG A 142 -19.27 29.66 0.41
CA ARG A 142 -20.04 30.78 -0.13
C ARG A 142 -20.03 31.92 0.89
N GLY A 143 -19.51 33.07 0.47
CA GLY A 143 -19.35 34.28 1.29
C GLY A 143 -18.70 35.38 0.45
N GLN A 144 -19.04 36.64 0.74
CA GLN A 144 -18.56 37.81 -0.01
C GLN A 144 -17.76 38.80 0.84
N GLU A 145 -17.90 38.72 2.17
CA GLU A 145 -17.34 39.67 3.13
C GLU A 145 -16.84 38.93 4.37
N GLY A 146 -15.95 39.56 5.12
CA GLY A 146 -15.33 38.99 6.32
C GLY A 146 -14.15 38.05 6.03
N THR A 147 -13.52 37.59 7.10
CA THR A 147 -12.35 36.70 7.04
C THR A 147 -12.66 35.38 7.75
N LEU A 148 -12.52 34.27 7.02
CA LEU A 148 -12.63 32.92 7.57
C LEU A 148 -11.25 32.48 8.06
N HIS A 149 -11.16 32.16 9.35
CA HIS A 149 -9.97 31.58 9.94
C HIS A 149 -10.18 30.09 10.18
N VAL A 150 -9.16 29.29 9.84
CA VAL A 150 -9.12 27.86 10.12
C VAL A 150 -7.88 27.59 10.97
N ASN A 151 -8.04 26.88 12.08
CA ASN A 151 -6.91 26.40 12.88
C ASN A 151 -6.92 24.88 12.90
N LEU A 152 -5.75 24.27 12.72
CA LEU A 152 -5.55 22.82 12.82
C LEU A 152 -4.38 22.55 13.74
N GLY A 153 -4.56 21.76 14.80
CA GLY A 153 -3.53 21.60 15.82
C GLY A 153 -3.59 20.28 16.58
N ASP A 154 -2.48 19.95 17.24
CA ASP A 154 -2.44 18.89 18.26
C ASP A 154 -3.10 19.33 19.57
N GLN A 155 -3.11 20.63 19.86
CA GLN A 155 -3.77 21.20 21.04
C GLN A 155 -4.40 22.55 20.71
N ILE A 156 -5.69 22.72 20.97
CA ILE A 156 -6.37 24.01 20.96
C ILE A 156 -7.01 24.19 22.33
N ASN A 157 -6.89 25.38 22.91
CA ASN A 157 -7.46 25.66 24.22
C ASN A 157 -8.97 25.38 24.21
N GLU A 158 -9.46 24.62 25.18
CA GLU A 158 -10.87 24.25 25.32
C GLU A 158 -11.62 25.11 26.35
N ASP A 159 -10.90 25.94 27.13
CA ASP A 159 -11.40 26.89 28.15
C ASP A 159 -12.19 28.01 27.45
N TYR A 160 -13.45 27.74 27.13
CA TYR A 160 -14.39 28.65 26.49
C TYR A 160 -14.87 29.71 27.48
N ILE A 161 -15.31 29.27 28.66
CA ILE A 161 -15.56 30.10 29.83
C ILE A 161 -14.21 30.25 30.54
N ALA A 162 -13.47 31.31 30.19
CA ALA A 162 -12.08 31.54 30.63
C ALA A 162 -11.89 31.70 32.16
N ASN A 163 -12.10 30.63 32.92
CA ASN A 163 -12.07 30.55 34.37
C ASN A 163 -11.03 29.49 34.83
N GLY A 164 -10.53 28.67 33.90
CA GLY A 164 -9.50 27.66 34.14
C GLY A 164 -9.97 26.42 34.90
N ARG A 165 -11.27 26.14 34.92
CA ARG A 165 -11.92 24.95 35.47
C ARG A 165 -12.66 24.24 34.34
N LEU A 166 -12.71 22.91 34.39
CA LEU A 166 -13.48 22.13 33.43
C LEU A 166 -14.98 22.38 33.69
N ASP A 167 -15.62 23.11 32.79
CA ASP A 167 -17.06 23.34 32.80
C ASP A 167 -17.75 22.27 31.92
N THR A 168 -18.69 21.52 32.51
CA THR A 168 -19.38 20.41 31.86
C THR A 168 -20.69 20.06 32.53
N GLU A 169 -21.67 19.64 31.72
CA GLU A 169 -22.93 19.04 32.18
C GLU A 169 -22.78 17.55 32.56
N ASP A 170 -21.67 16.89 32.19
CA ASP A 170 -21.44 15.46 32.45
C ASP A 170 -20.84 15.27 33.86
N GLU A 171 -21.68 15.34 34.89
CA GLU A 171 -21.22 15.24 36.26
C GLU A 171 -20.67 13.83 36.58
N PRO A 172 -19.50 13.72 37.24
CA PRO A 172 -18.91 12.44 37.57
C PRO A 172 -19.71 11.69 38.65
N PHE A 173 -19.96 10.39 38.43
CA PHE A 173 -20.57 9.54 39.45
C PHE A 173 -19.67 9.37 40.69
N PRO A 174 -20.25 9.12 41.89
CA PRO A 174 -19.48 8.85 43.09
C PRO A 174 -18.44 7.72 42.90
N GLY A 175 -17.15 8.08 42.91
CA GLY A 175 -16.03 7.15 42.73
C GLY A 175 -15.49 7.04 41.30
N GLN A 176 -16.03 7.80 40.35
CA GLN A 176 -15.50 7.95 38.98
C GLN A 176 -14.87 9.34 38.80
N ALA A 177 -13.90 9.43 37.90
CA ALA A 177 -13.17 10.68 37.64
C ALA A 177 -13.77 11.50 36.49
N ALA A 178 -14.65 10.90 35.69
CA ALA A 178 -15.40 11.51 34.58
C ALA A 178 -16.85 11.00 34.64
N GLY A 179 -17.77 11.70 33.98
CA GLY A 179 -19.17 11.29 33.84
C GLY A 179 -19.36 10.10 32.89
N ASP A 180 -20.60 9.78 32.55
CA ASP A 180 -20.92 8.65 31.66
C ASP A 180 -21.00 9.05 30.18
N GLY A 181 -20.70 10.31 29.86
CA GLY A 181 -20.72 10.86 28.52
C GLY A 181 -22.13 11.13 28.00
N LEU A 182 -23.14 11.14 28.87
CA LEU A 182 -24.54 11.36 28.53
C LEU A 182 -25.15 12.40 29.47
N VAL A 183 -25.82 13.41 28.92
CA VAL A 183 -26.55 14.40 29.74
C VAL A 183 -27.90 13.85 30.18
N SER A 184 -28.22 13.90 31.47
CA SER A 184 -29.58 13.61 31.98
C SER A 184 -30.52 14.82 31.84
N ARG A 185 -31.78 14.72 32.30
CA ARG A 185 -32.68 15.90 32.28
C ARG A 185 -32.36 16.89 33.39
N GLU A 186 -31.72 16.40 34.44
CA GLU A 186 -31.34 17.15 35.61
C GLU A 186 -29.99 17.87 35.42
N GLU A 187 -29.15 17.36 34.51
CA GLU A 187 -27.84 17.91 34.13
C GLU A 187 -27.90 18.91 32.96
N ASP A 188 -28.98 18.90 32.16
CA ASP A 188 -29.23 19.81 31.02
C ASP A 188 -29.59 21.22 31.52
N VAL A 189 -28.62 21.87 32.17
CA VAL A 189 -28.71 23.19 32.82
C VAL A 189 -27.72 24.20 32.24
N GLY A 190 -27.14 23.90 31.08
CA GLY A 190 -26.14 24.72 30.44
C GLY A 190 -24.71 24.37 30.87
N ILE A 191 -23.76 24.69 30.00
CA ILE A 191 -22.32 24.46 30.24
C ILE A 191 -21.81 25.22 31.47
N ASP A 192 -22.49 26.28 31.88
CA ASP A 192 -22.11 27.10 33.04
C ASP A 192 -22.51 26.47 34.40
N GLY A 193 -23.27 25.37 34.38
CA GLY A 193 -23.75 24.61 35.52
C GLY A 193 -24.88 25.28 36.32
N ARG A 194 -25.64 26.22 35.75
CA ARG A 194 -26.71 26.96 36.44
C ARG A 194 -27.97 26.99 35.59
N ASN A 195 -29.08 26.52 36.15
CA ASN A 195 -30.39 26.80 35.55
C ASN A 195 -30.78 28.29 35.64
N ASP A 196 -31.76 28.70 34.84
CA ASP A 196 -32.39 30.04 34.83
C ASP A 196 -32.51 30.73 36.21
N GLU A 197 -32.96 30.02 37.25
CA GLU A 197 -33.15 30.60 38.58
C GLU A 197 -31.81 30.83 39.32
N ALA A 198 -30.87 29.90 39.19
CA ALA A 198 -29.53 30.03 39.74
C ALA A 198 -28.75 31.15 39.03
N GLU A 199 -28.90 31.28 37.71
CA GLU A 199 -28.34 32.39 36.92
C GLU A 199 -28.91 33.73 37.37
N LEU A 200 -30.24 33.84 37.50
CA LEU A 200 -30.90 35.07 37.95
C LEU A 200 -30.33 35.54 39.29
N ASN A 201 -30.18 34.59 40.22
CA ASN A 201 -29.58 34.86 41.52
C ASN A 201 -28.08 35.22 41.43
N PHE A 202 -27.35 34.63 40.49
CA PHE A 202 -25.95 34.95 40.24
C PHE A 202 -25.80 36.40 39.76
N TYR A 203 -26.54 36.82 38.73
CA TYR A 203 -26.49 38.18 38.20
C TYR A 203 -26.92 39.27 39.18
N LEU A 204 -27.94 38.97 40.00
CA LEU A 204 -28.38 39.89 41.05
C LEU A 204 -27.29 40.08 42.11
N ARG A 205 -26.61 38.99 42.50
CA ARG A 205 -25.49 39.04 43.46
C ARG A 205 -24.21 39.61 42.88
N LEU A 206 -24.01 39.48 41.57
CA LEU A 206 -22.87 40.06 40.87
C LEU A 206 -22.88 41.59 40.98
N GLN A 207 -24.06 42.19 40.92
CA GLN A 207 -24.25 43.64 41.02
C GLN A 207 -24.46 44.13 42.47
N ASP A 208 -25.16 43.34 43.30
CA ASP A 208 -25.37 43.59 44.73
C ASP A 208 -25.12 42.31 45.54
N ALA A 209 -23.91 42.17 46.09
CA ALA A 209 -23.50 40.99 46.85
C ALA A 209 -24.41 40.70 48.08
N ALA A 210 -25.15 41.69 48.58
CA ALA A 210 -26.08 41.55 49.70
C ALA A 210 -27.55 41.30 49.25
N PHE A 211 -27.79 41.11 47.95
CA PHE A 211 -29.12 40.93 47.40
C PHE A 211 -29.82 39.70 48.02
N ASP A 212 -31.02 39.92 48.53
CA ASP A 212 -31.85 38.87 49.15
C ASP A 212 -32.51 38.00 48.08
N THR A 213 -31.94 36.82 47.84
CA THR A 213 -32.45 35.84 46.87
C THR A 213 -33.64 35.02 47.38
N THR A 214 -34.10 35.24 48.62
CA THR A 214 -35.30 34.58 49.16
C THR A 214 -36.60 35.28 48.74
N ARG A 215 -36.48 36.45 48.09
CA ARG A 215 -37.60 37.19 47.50
C ARG A 215 -38.32 36.39 46.41
N SER A 216 -39.56 36.79 46.10
CA SER A 216 -40.34 36.12 45.06
C SER A 216 -39.65 36.20 43.69
N LEU A 217 -39.87 35.20 42.84
CA LEU A 217 -39.27 35.15 41.50
C LEU A 217 -39.60 36.42 40.68
N ALA A 218 -40.84 36.92 40.78
CA ALA A 218 -41.27 38.12 40.09
C ALA A 218 -40.49 39.37 40.53
N GLU A 219 -40.24 39.54 41.83
CA GLU A 219 -39.44 40.65 42.36
C GLU A 219 -37.98 40.55 41.92
N ARG A 220 -37.42 39.33 41.85
CA ARG A 220 -36.07 39.07 41.36
C ARG A 220 -35.93 39.40 39.86
N LYS A 221 -36.89 38.96 39.05
CA LYS A 221 -36.95 39.27 37.61
C LYS A 221 -37.08 40.78 37.34
N GLN A 222 -37.91 41.46 38.11
CA GLN A 222 -38.04 42.91 38.03
C GLN A 222 -36.75 43.64 38.42
N ALA A 223 -36.07 43.17 39.48
CA ALA A 223 -34.77 43.72 39.87
C ALA A 223 -33.71 43.49 38.79
N PHE A 224 -33.68 42.31 38.16
CA PHE A 224 -32.76 42.01 37.07
C PHE A 224 -32.98 42.94 35.87
N ALA A 225 -34.23 43.09 35.41
CA ALA A 225 -34.56 43.99 34.30
C ALA A 225 -34.22 45.47 34.59
N ALA A 226 -34.21 45.87 35.86
CA ALA A 226 -33.80 47.22 36.26
C ALA A 226 -32.26 47.39 36.29
N LEU A 227 -31.50 46.33 36.59
CA LEU A 227 -30.04 46.36 36.66
C LEU A 227 -29.37 46.12 35.30
N TYR A 228 -30.04 45.38 34.43
CA TYR A 228 -29.59 45.04 33.07
C TYR A 228 -30.65 45.50 32.04
N PRO A 229 -30.86 46.83 31.86
CA PRO A 229 -31.91 47.36 30.99
C PRO A 229 -31.55 47.33 29.50
N ASP A 230 -30.26 47.28 29.18
CA ASP A 230 -29.76 47.28 27.79
C ASP A 230 -29.51 45.83 27.33
N PRO A 231 -29.85 45.50 26.06
CA PRO A 231 -29.55 44.18 25.49
C PRO A 231 -28.04 43.97 25.46
N ASP A 232 -27.59 42.81 25.95
CA ASP A 232 -26.17 42.46 25.91
C ASP A 232 -25.77 42.13 24.46
N PRO A 233 -24.82 42.87 23.85
CA PRO A 233 -24.38 42.60 22.48
C PRO A 233 -23.74 41.20 22.30
N LEU A 234 -23.22 40.61 23.37
CA LEU A 234 -22.66 39.25 23.39
C LEU A 234 -23.75 38.18 23.54
N ARG A 235 -24.82 38.52 24.25
CA ARG A 235 -25.95 37.63 24.59
C ARG A 235 -27.26 38.35 24.25
N PRO A 236 -27.59 38.48 22.96
CA PRO A 236 -28.81 39.20 22.54
C PRO A 236 -30.09 38.53 23.04
N ASN A 237 -29.99 37.26 23.44
CA ASN A 237 -31.08 36.46 23.99
C ASN A 237 -31.27 36.64 25.50
N ARG A 238 -30.34 37.32 26.20
CA ARG A 238 -30.44 37.56 27.63
C ARG A 238 -31.76 38.24 27.98
N SER A 239 -32.45 37.69 28.96
CA SER A 239 -33.68 38.26 29.50
C SER A 239 -33.83 37.93 30.99
N SER A 240 -34.87 38.47 31.64
CA SER A 240 -35.17 38.07 33.02
C SER A 240 -35.65 36.62 33.15
N ASP A 241 -36.03 36.00 32.03
CA ASP A 241 -36.44 34.59 31.96
C ASP A 241 -35.28 33.67 31.54
N ASP A 242 -34.20 34.23 31.00
CA ASP A 242 -33.01 33.54 30.48
C ASP A 242 -31.78 34.45 30.75
N PRO A 243 -31.32 34.55 32.00
CA PRO A 243 -30.31 35.54 32.40
C PRO A 243 -28.93 35.35 31.75
N GLU A 244 -28.52 34.11 31.46
CA GLU A 244 -27.28 33.83 30.73
C GLU A 244 -27.44 33.98 29.22
N GLY A 245 -28.65 33.79 28.69
CA GLY A 245 -28.97 33.91 27.27
C GLY A 245 -28.66 32.66 26.46
N ASP A 246 -28.54 31.51 27.13
CA ASP A 246 -28.06 30.24 26.59
C ASP A 246 -29.17 29.19 26.46
N ASN A 247 -30.42 29.53 26.75
CA ASN A 247 -31.54 28.62 26.53
C ASN A 247 -31.68 28.21 25.06
N TRP A 248 -31.73 26.89 24.82
CA TRP A 248 -31.96 26.32 23.51
C TRP A 248 -33.43 26.42 23.09
N LYS A 249 -33.65 26.82 21.84
CA LYS A 249 -35.00 26.85 21.26
C LYS A 249 -34.97 26.76 19.74
N TYR A 250 -35.52 25.66 19.22
CA TYR A 250 -35.75 25.51 17.79
C TYR A 250 -37.01 24.68 17.50
N ASP A 251 -37.85 25.18 16.60
CA ASP A 251 -39.09 24.50 16.16
C ASP A 251 -39.20 24.55 14.64
N SER A 252 -38.87 23.42 14.02
CA SER A 252 -38.93 23.25 12.56
C SER A 252 -40.35 23.29 11.99
N GLN A 253 -41.39 23.09 12.80
CA GLN A 253 -42.79 23.15 12.37
C GLN A 253 -43.33 24.57 12.38
N ARG A 254 -42.94 25.37 13.38
CA ARG A 254 -43.43 26.74 13.55
C ARG A 254 -42.61 27.77 12.80
N ASN A 255 -41.29 27.71 12.89
CA ASN A 255 -40.38 28.66 12.24
C ASN A 255 -39.05 28.01 11.85
N LYS A 256 -39.07 27.23 10.76
CA LYS A 256 -37.93 26.43 10.28
C LYS A 256 -36.64 27.19 9.94
N ASN A 257 -36.68 28.51 9.86
CA ASN A 257 -35.52 29.35 9.50
C ASN A 257 -35.04 30.22 10.67
N ASP A 258 -35.59 30.03 11.88
CA ASP A 258 -35.20 30.78 13.07
C ASP A 258 -34.16 29.98 13.86
N TYR A 259 -32.91 30.38 13.71
CA TYR A 259 -31.75 29.73 14.33
C TYR A 259 -31.19 30.54 15.50
N SER A 260 -31.87 31.61 15.94
CA SER A 260 -31.39 32.56 16.95
C SER A 260 -31.02 31.93 18.31
N HIS A 261 -31.61 30.77 18.63
CA HIS A 261 -31.37 30.00 19.85
C HIS A 261 -30.95 28.54 19.57
N ILE A 262 -30.47 28.24 18.36
CA ILE A 262 -30.11 26.85 17.97
C ILE A 262 -28.85 26.34 18.68
N ASN A 263 -28.00 27.25 19.14
CA ASN A 263 -26.71 26.98 19.79
C ASN A 263 -26.77 27.11 21.31
N GLY A 264 -27.98 27.20 21.89
CA GLY A 264 -28.15 27.24 23.34
C GLY A 264 -27.67 25.94 24.00
N THR A 265 -27.16 26.06 25.22
CA THR A 265 -26.67 24.96 26.06
C THR A 265 -27.74 24.47 27.03
N GLU A 266 -28.45 25.35 27.74
CA GLU A 266 -29.56 24.91 28.59
C GLU A 266 -30.75 24.39 27.77
N ASN A 267 -31.36 23.29 28.22
CA ASN A 267 -32.54 22.66 27.62
C ASN A 267 -32.34 22.07 26.20
N ASN A 268 -31.09 21.89 25.76
CA ASN A 268 -30.75 21.49 24.41
C ASN A 268 -30.86 19.99 24.16
N LYS A 269 -31.05 19.17 25.21
CA LYS A 269 -31.38 17.73 25.10
C LYS A 269 -32.64 17.45 24.28
N LYS A 270 -33.53 18.44 24.16
CA LYS A 270 -34.74 18.37 23.32
C LYS A 270 -34.42 18.38 21.82
N ASP A 271 -33.22 18.82 21.45
CA ASP A 271 -32.72 18.81 20.09
C ASP A 271 -32.46 17.37 19.63
N VAL A 272 -33.20 16.96 18.61
CA VAL A 272 -33.09 15.61 18.03
C VAL A 272 -31.69 15.36 17.44
N GLU A 273 -30.99 16.41 17.01
CA GLU A 273 -29.65 16.30 16.40
C GLU A 273 -28.52 16.28 17.44
N SER A 274 -28.69 16.96 18.59
CA SER A 274 -27.71 16.92 19.69
C SER A 274 -27.86 15.65 20.53
N GLY A 275 -29.11 15.20 20.73
CA GLY A 275 -29.43 13.96 21.41
C GLY A 275 -29.07 14.00 22.90
N ASP A 276 -28.32 13.00 23.36
CA ASP A 276 -27.90 12.86 24.76
C ASP A 276 -26.45 13.34 24.98
N ARG A 277 -25.86 14.09 24.04
CA ARG A 277 -24.47 14.58 24.18
C ARG A 277 -24.42 15.74 25.19
N PRO A 278 -23.57 15.67 26.23
CA PRO A 278 -23.40 16.78 27.17
C PRO A 278 -22.63 17.95 26.54
N ASP A 279 -22.97 19.16 26.95
CA ASP A 279 -22.12 20.32 26.72
C ASP A 279 -20.92 20.30 27.68
N THR A 280 -19.72 20.43 27.13
CA THR A 280 -18.49 20.26 27.88
C THR A 280 -17.32 20.99 27.22
N GLU A 281 -16.42 21.50 28.04
CA GLU A 281 -15.10 21.96 27.61
C GLU A 281 -14.09 20.80 27.44
N ASP A 282 -14.44 19.56 27.78
CA ASP A 282 -13.61 18.38 27.47
C ASP A 282 -13.97 17.82 26.09
N LEU A 283 -13.48 18.48 25.03
CA LEU A 283 -13.92 18.17 23.65
C LEU A 283 -13.44 16.80 23.18
N ASN A 284 -12.27 16.34 23.66
CA ASN A 284 -11.67 15.06 23.32
C ASN A 284 -12.06 13.91 24.28
N ASN A 285 -12.81 14.20 25.34
CA ASN A 285 -13.28 13.27 26.37
C ASN A 285 -12.12 12.55 27.10
N ASN A 286 -11.07 13.28 27.46
CA ASN A 286 -9.91 12.77 28.20
C ASN A 286 -10.00 12.99 29.73
N GLY A 287 -11.05 13.66 30.20
CA GLY A 287 -11.34 14.00 31.59
C GLY A 287 -10.59 15.23 32.12
N VAL A 288 -9.95 16.02 31.26
CA VAL A 288 -9.08 17.14 31.64
C VAL A 288 -9.31 18.34 30.70
N LEU A 289 -9.37 19.54 31.27
CA LEU A 289 -9.38 20.78 30.49
C LEU A 289 -8.03 21.05 29.82
N ASP A 290 -7.95 20.95 28.50
CA ASP A 290 -6.74 21.26 27.73
C ASP A 290 -6.63 22.78 27.44
N ARG A 291 -5.65 23.44 28.07
CA ARG A 291 -5.49 24.92 28.00
C ARG A 291 -4.37 25.41 27.08
N ARG A 292 -3.69 24.49 26.41
CA ARG A 292 -2.52 24.78 25.56
C ARG A 292 -2.96 25.11 24.13
N ASN A 293 -2.14 25.87 23.43
CA ASN A 293 -2.37 26.24 22.04
C ASN A 293 -1.14 25.88 21.20
N ASN A 294 -1.28 24.84 20.40
CA ASN A 294 -0.34 24.39 19.38
C ASN A 294 -1.13 24.14 18.09
N TYR A 295 -1.13 25.09 17.17
CA TYR A 295 -1.86 24.96 15.91
C TYR A 295 -1.23 25.75 14.75
N TYR A 296 -1.55 25.30 13.54
CA TYR A 296 -1.39 26.02 12.29
C TYR A 296 -2.60 26.94 12.08
N HIS A 297 -2.36 28.20 11.72
CA HIS A 297 -3.40 29.21 11.50
C HIS A 297 -3.46 29.61 10.01
N TYR A 298 -4.66 29.54 9.44
CA TYR A 298 -4.96 29.94 8.07
C TYR A 298 -5.98 31.07 8.07
N GLU A 299 -5.66 32.17 7.39
CA GLU A 299 -6.50 33.35 7.24
C GLU A 299 -6.98 33.46 5.78
N ILE A 300 -8.29 33.47 5.58
CA ILE A 300 -8.92 33.45 4.25
C ILE A 300 -9.90 34.62 4.13
N ASP A 301 -9.50 35.67 3.42
CA ASP A 301 -10.37 36.80 3.07
C ASP A 301 -11.44 36.36 2.05
N LEU A 302 -12.71 36.43 2.44
CA LEU A 302 -13.84 36.00 1.62
C LEU A 302 -14.21 37.01 0.53
N SER A 303 -13.62 38.20 0.52
CA SER A 303 -13.74 39.16 -0.59
C SER A 303 -12.68 38.94 -1.69
N SER A 304 -11.62 38.19 -1.36
CA SER A 304 -10.50 37.91 -2.25
C SER A 304 -10.66 36.62 -3.06
N SER A 305 -10.08 36.61 -4.27
CA SER A 305 -9.97 35.43 -5.14
C SER A 305 -8.60 34.74 -5.06
N HIS A 306 -7.73 35.15 -4.12
CA HIS A 306 -6.34 34.70 -4.05
C HIS A 306 -6.18 33.17 -4.01
N TYR A 307 -7.01 32.47 -3.22
CA TYR A 307 -6.97 31.02 -3.08
C TYR A 307 -7.99 30.28 -3.97
N GLU A 308 -8.68 30.99 -4.87
CA GLU A 308 -9.77 30.39 -5.65
C GLU A 308 -9.25 29.42 -6.73
N VAL A 309 -9.81 28.20 -6.74
CA VAL A 309 -9.56 27.22 -7.79
C VAL A 309 -10.42 27.57 -9.02
N ALA A 310 -9.77 27.91 -10.13
CA ALA A 310 -10.44 28.34 -11.34
C ALA A 310 -11.45 27.31 -11.88
N GLY A 311 -12.63 27.79 -12.27
CA GLY A 311 -13.69 26.96 -12.88
C GLY A 311 -14.50 26.11 -11.89
N THR A 312 -14.40 26.41 -10.59
CA THR A 312 -15.21 25.79 -9.52
C THR A 312 -16.43 26.62 -9.14
N GLN A 313 -16.47 27.90 -9.51
CA GLN A 313 -17.51 28.83 -9.09
C GLN A 313 -18.89 28.47 -9.66
N ASN A 314 -19.91 28.43 -8.80
CA ASN A 314 -21.32 28.21 -9.18
C ASN A 314 -22.27 28.74 -8.08
N GLU A 315 -23.29 29.53 -8.42
CA GLU A 315 -24.29 30.05 -7.46
C GLU A 315 -23.69 30.66 -6.16
N GLY A 316 -22.54 31.34 -6.29
CA GLY A 316 -21.79 31.94 -5.19
C GLY A 316 -20.85 30.98 -4.42
N TRP A 317 -20.98 29.67 -4.61
CA TRP A 317 -20.04 28.68 -4.11
C TRP A 317 -18.74 28.70 -4.91
N ARG A 318 -17.62 28.55 -4.23
CA ARG A 318 -16.30 28.39 -4.84
C ARG A 318 -15.41 27.49 -3.99
N GLN A 319 -14.44 26.83 -4.63
CA GLN A 319 -13.42 26.08 -3.92
C GLN A 319 -12.21 26.97 -3.69
N LEU A 320 -11.81 27.12 -2.43
CA LEU A 320 -10.58 27.74 -2.03
C LEU A 320 -9.55 26.65 -1.69
N ARG A 321 -8.31 26.82 -2.12
CA ARG A 321 -7.20 25.91 -1.83
C ARG A 321 -6.05 26.69 -1.20
N VAL A 322 -5.76 26.38 0.05
CA VAL A 322 -4.72 27.02 0.86
C VAL A 322 -3.60 26.02 1.12
N PRO A 323 -2.32 26.35 0.94
CA PRO A 323 -1.25 25.43 1.32
C PRO A 323 -1.25 25.19 2.83
N LEU A 324 -1.10 23.93 3.22
CA LEU A 324 -1.18 23.46 4.60
C LEU A 324 0.11 23.75 5.39
N PHE A 325 1.26 23.71 4.73
CA PHE A 325 2.54 23.99 5.38
C PHE A 325 3.41 24.90 4.53
N GLY A 326 4.27 25.67 5.20
CA GLY A 326 5.25 26.52 4.57
C GLY A 326 5.67 27.66 5.48
N PRO A 327 6.60 28.52 5.02
CA PRO A 327 7.00 29.73 5.76
C PRO A 327 5.90 30.79 5.81
N HIS A 328 4.89 30.70 4.95
CA HIS A 328 3.74 31.61 4.88
C HIS A 328 2.56 31.20 5.78
N VAL A 329 2.62 30.00 6.39
CA VAL A 329 1.59 29.52 7.32
C VAL A 329 1.98 29.94 8.73
N GLU A 330 1.11 30.68 9.40
CA GLU A 330 1.32 31.10 10.78
C GLU A 330 1.26 29.89 11.72
N ARG A 331 2.20 29.84 12.68
CA ARG A 331 2.29 28.78 13.70
C ARG A 331 2.18 29.39 15.08
N VAL A 332 1.22 28.92 15.85
CA VAL A 332 1.07 29.25 17.26
C VAL A 332 1.59 28.09 18.09
N GLY A 333 2.51 28.36 19.02
CA GLY A 333 3.17 27.33 19.83
C GLY A 333 4.14 26.48 19.00
N LEU A 334 4.18 25.17 19.26
CA LEU A 334 5.01 24.20 18.53
C LEU A 334 4.13 23.06 17.98
N PRO A 335 3.32 23.33 16.93
CA PRO A 335 2.38 22.35 16.43
C PRO A 335 3.04 21.13 15.77
N ASP A 336 2.49 19.94 16.03
CA ASP A 336 2.96 18.67 15.45
C ASP A 336 2.06 18.23 14.29
N SER A 337 2.58 18.28 13.05
CA SER A 337 1.84 17.86 11.86
C SER A 337 1.51 16.37 11.82
N THR A 338 2.25 15.54 12.58
CA THR A 338 2.00 14.09 12.64
C THR A 338 0.84 13.71 13.56
N ARG A 339 0.32 14.68 14.33
CA ARG A 339 -0.68 14.45 15.37
C ARG A 339 -1.66 15.61 15.45
N ILE A 340 -2.58 15.71 14.50
CA ILE A 340 -3.62 16.73 14.52
C ILE A 340 -4.90 16.17 15.15
N GLU A 341 -5.32 16.80 16.23
CA GLU A 341 -6.42 16.35 17.09
C GLU A 341 -7.57 17.37 17.14
N TYR A 342 -7.31 18.64 16.80
CA TYR A 342 -8.31 19.71 16.86
C TYR A 342 -8.43 20.49 15.56
N ALA A 343 -9.65 20.95 15.30
CA ALA A 343 -9.95 21.99 14.32
C ALA A 343 -10.74 23.13 14.98
N ARG A 344 -10.44 24.38 14.63
CA ARG A 344 -11.22 25.55 15.04
C ARG A 344 -11.52 26.45 13.85
N LEU A 345 -12.79 26.71 13.59
CA LEU A 345 -13.26 27.66 12.59
C LEU A 345 -13.64 28.97 13.28
N MET A 346 -13.23 30.10 12.72
CA MET A 346 -13.61 31.42 13.22
C MET A 346 -13.99 32.31 12.05
N LEU A 347 -14.95 33.19 12.26
CA LEU A 347 -15.32 34.24 11.31
C LEU A 347 -15.05 35.59 11.98
N SER A 348 -14.40 36.50 11.26
CA SER A 348 -14.21 37.87 11.69
C SER A 348 -14.80 38.86 10.69
N SER A 349 -15.14 40.06 11.17
CA SER A 349 -15.72 41.13 10.35
C SER A 349 -14.72 41.78 9.38
N GLY A 350 -13.42 41.57 9.58
CA GLY A 350 -12.34 42.33 8.91
C GLY A 350 -12.17 43.75 9.48
N LEU A 351 -11.12 44.44 9.06
CA LEU A 351 -10.65 45.72 9.64
C LEU A 351 -11.47 46.97 9.23
N GLN A 352 -12.60 46.83 8.53
CA GLN A 352 -13.31 47.98 7.96
C GLN A 352 -14.77 47.67 7.58
N SER A 353 -15.64 47.51 8.58
CA SER A 353 -17.08 47.39 8.37
C SER A 353 -17.78 48.71 8.74
N ASP A 354 -18.00 49.59 7.76
CA ASP A 354 -18.75 50.86 7.96
C ASP A 354 -20.28 50.62 8.13
N VAL A 355 -20.72 49.35 8.15
CA VAL A 355 -22.13 48.93 8.25
C VAL A 355 -22.27 47.76 9.23
N ALA A 356 -23.32 47.78 10.07
CA ALA A 356 -23.67 46.71 11.02
C ALA A 356 -24.34 45.50 10.34
N ASP A 357 -23.92 45.15 9.12
CA ASP A 357 -24.51 44.05 8.39
C ASP A 357 -23.94 42.71 8.90
N THR A 358 -24.81 41.69 8.98
CA THR A 358 -24.42 40.35 9.41
C THR A 358 -23.42 39.74 8.42
N VAL A 359 -22.25 39.35 8.91
CA VAL A 359 -21.24 38.65 8.11
C VAL A 359 -21.57 37.16 8.10
N ARG A 360 -21.68 36.58 6.91
CA ARG A 360 -22.06 35.17 6.73
C ARG A 360 -21.09 34.41 5.85
N ALA A 361 -20.69 33.24 6.34
CA ALA A 361 -19.90 32.26 5.59
C ALA A 361 -20.59 30.90 5.65
N GLU A 362 -20.89 30.32 4.48
CA GLU A 362 -21.49 29.00 4.36
C GLU A 362 -20.45 28.02 3.81
N ILE A 363 -20.24 26.91 4.53
CA ILE A 363 -19.20 25.94 4.26
C ILE A 363 -19.85 24.61 3.91
N ALA A 364 -19.69 24.16 2.67
CA ALA A 364 -20.25 22.89 2.21
C ALA A 364 -19.32 21.72 2.52
N LEU A 365 -18.01 21.95 2.48
CA LEU A 365 -17.01 20.92 2.62
C LEU A 365 -15.66 21.54 2.98
N VAL A 366 -14.97 20.96 3.95
CA VAL A 366 -13.58 21.27 4.26
C VAL A 366 -12.79 19.97 4.19
N GLU A 367 -11.76 19.92 3.34
CA GLU A 367 -10.93 18.74 3.13
C GLU A 367 -9.46 19.10 3.28
N ILE A 368 -8.72 18.24 3.98
CA ILE A 368 -7.27 18.26 3.96
C ILE A 368 -6.85 17.21 2.94
N VAL A 369 -6.16 17.63 1.88
CA VAL A 369 -5.82 16.76 0.75
C VAL A 369 -4.30 16.56 0.67
N GLY A 370 -3.91 15.28 0.58
CA GLY A 370 -2.58 14.85 0.17
C GLY A 370 -2.60 14.21 -1.22
N ASN A 371 -1.43 14.04 -1.84
CA ASN A 371 -1.28 13.37 -3.14
C ASN A 371 -0.34 12.16 -3.02
N LYS A 372 -0.72 11.03 -3.64
CA LYS A 372 0.14 9.84 -3.81
C LYS A 372 1.40 10.12 -4.64
N TRP A 373 1.37 11.16 -5.48
CA TRP A 373 2.50 11.68 -6.21
C TRP A 373 3.13 12.82 -5.40
N GLN A 374 4.39 12.64 -5.00
CA GLN A 374 5.17 13.57 -4.20
C GLN A 374 6.07 14.38 -5.12
N GLU A 375 6.08 15.70 -5.06
CA GLU A 375 6.97 16.52 -5.87
C GLU A 375 8.42 16.31 -5.41
N ASP A 376 9.30 16.25 -6.40
CA ASP A 376 10.74 16.19 -6.21
C ASP A 376 11.33 17.61 -6.28
N ASP A 377 12.50 17.80 -5.68
CA ASP A 377 13.26 19.04 -5.81
C ASP A 377 13.56 19.38 -7.28
N VAL A 378 13.62 20.68 -7.59
CA VAL A 378 14.02 21.17 -8.91
C VAL A 378 15.45 20.72 -9.23
N VAL A 379 15.64 20.09 -10.40
CA VAL A 379 16.95 19.61 -10.84
C VAL A 379 17.44 20.44 -12.02
N ARG A 380 18.61 21.04 -11.86
CA ARG A 380 19.34 21.72 -12.93
C ARG A 380 20.10 20.70 -13.78
N LEU A 381 19.82 20.66 -15.07
CA LEU A 381 20.52 19.81 -16.03
C LEU A 381 21.60 20.59 -16.80
N ASP A 382 21.49 21.90 -16.81
CA ASP A 382 22.43 22.83 -17.41
C ASP A 382 22.76 23.93 -16.39
N GLU A 383 24.02 24.01 -15.97
CA GLU A 383 24.48 24.96 -14.94
C GLU A 383 24.61 26.40 -15.47
N ARG A 384 24.44 26.61 -16.79
CA ARG A 384 24.50 27.95 -17.40
C ARG A 384 23.36 28.87 -16.96
N PHE A 385 22.27 28.31 -16.46
CA PHE A 385 21.11 29.05 -16.00
C PHE A 385 21.10 29.05 -14.46
N ALA A 386 21.09 30.26 -13.88
CA ALA A 386 21.01 30.43 -12.44
C ALA A 386 19.57 30.16 -11.95
N LEU A 387 19.42 29.80 -10.67
CA LEU A 387 18.11 29.78 -10.01
C LEU A 387 17.57 31.22 -9.99
N GLY A 388 16.50 31.47 -10.75
CA GLY A 388 15.77 32.74 -10.78
C GLY A 388 14.76 32.85 -9.63
N ASP A 389 13.64 33.53 -9.87
CA ASP A 389 12.46 33.52 -8.99
C ASP A 389 12.09 32.09 -8.57
N PRO A 390 11.45 31.87 -7.39
CA PRO A 390 11.20 30.52 -6.89
C PRO A 390 10.43 29.68 -7.91
N GLU A 391 11.10 28.64 -8.39
CA GLU A 391 10.58 27.60 -9.26
C GLU A 391 9.72 26.64 -8.44
N VAL A 392 8.41 26.62 -8.70
CA VAL A 392 7.44 25.83 -7.92
C VAL A 392 6.77 24.82 -8.83
N LEU A 393 6.76 23.56 -8.40
CA LEU A 393 5.87 22.53 -8.91
C LEU A 393 4.80 22.27 -7.84
N ASP A 394 3.55 22.36 -8.24
CA ASP A 394 2.41 21.88 -7.49
C ASP A 394 1.77 20.73 -8.27
N GLY A 395 1.46 19.63 -7.60
CA GLY A 395 0.83 18.45 -8.17
C GLY A 395 -0.65 18.31 -7.82
N PRO A 396 -1.57 19.24 -8.13
CA PRO A 396 -2.96 19.04 -7.76
C PRO A 396 -3.64 18.01 -8.66
N VAL A 397 -4.76 17.45 -8.20
CA VAL A 397 -5.63 16.64 -9.05
C VAL A 397 -6.80 17.52 -9.49
N LEU A 398 -7.17 17.43 -10.77
CA LEU A 398 -8.33 18.13 -11.32
C LEU A 398 -9.20 17.13 -12.06
N GLY A 399 -10.49 17.14 -11.78
CA GLY A 399 -11.43 16.22 -12.40
C GLY A 399 -12.79 16.81 -12.69
N THR A 400 -13.59 16.02 -13.40
CA THR A 400 -14.92 16.38 -13.88
C THR A 400 -15.88 16.74 -12.75
N ALA A 401 -15.72 16.15 -11.56
CA ALA A 401 -16.60 16.42 -10.42
C ALA A 401 -16.34 17.77 -9.73
N LYS A 402 -15.10 18.27 -9.76
CA LYS A 402 -14.68 19.50 -9.06
C LYS A 402 -14.68 20.73 -9.99
N SER A 403 -14.33 20.58 -11.27
CA SER A 403 -14.19 21.71 -12.21
C SER A 403 -15.07 21.59 -13.44
N GLN A 404 -15.75 22.68 -13.80
CA GLN A 404 -16.54 22.80 -15.04
C GLN A 404 -15.67 22.87 -16.30
N SER A 405 -14.40 23.25 -16.14
CA SER A 405 -13.45 23.44 -17.25
C SER A 405 -12.77 22.14 -17.72
N TYR A 406 -12.73 21.11 -16.87
CA TYR A 406 -12.06 19.85 -17.21
C TYR A 406 -12.86 19.05 -18.25
N ARG A 407 -12.15 18.43 -19.19
CA ARG A 407 -12.71 17.54 -20.21
C ARG A 407 -11.86 16.27 -20.29
N PRO A 408 -12.44 15.07 -20.14
CA PRO A 408 -11.70 13.81 -20.18
C PRO A 408 -10.96 13.57 -21.50
N PRO A 409 -9.90 12.73 -21.51
CA PRO A 409 -9.18 12.39 -22.73
C PRO A 409 -10.07 11.71 -23.78
N PRO A 410 -9.77 11.88 -25.08
CA PRO A 410 -10.53 11.24 -26.15
C PRO A 410 -10.57 9.71 -26.03
N GLY A 411 -11.79 9.16 -26.00
CA GLY A 411 -12.01 7.71 -25.97
C GLY A 411 -12.01 7.09 -24.58
N VAL A 412 -11.82 7.88 -23.51
CA VAL A 412 -12.17 7.46 -22.16
C VAL A 412 -13.68 7.50 -22.00
N LYS A 413 -14.24 6.42 -21.45
CA LYS A 413 -15.68 6.28 -21.23
C LYS A 413 -15.92 6.25 -19.74
N ILE A 414 -16.52 7.31 -19.23
CA ILE A 414 -16.97 7.38 -17.84
C ILE A 414 -17.97 6.25 -17.62
N ARG A 415 -17.58 5.27 -16.80
CA ARG A 415 -18.42 4.10 -16.54
C ARG A 415 -19.53 4.49 -15.58
N ARG A 416 -20.63 3.74 -15.66
CA ARG A 416 -21.69 3.81 -14.66
C ARG A 416 -21.58 2.59 -13.78
N ASN A 417 -21.67 2.80 -12.48
CA ASN A 417 -21.83 1.71 -11.54
C ASN A 417 -23.13 0.98 -11.86
N VAL A 418 -23.02 -0.33 -12.11
CA VAL A 418 -24.13 -1.18 -12.56
C VAL A 418 -25.24 -1.26 -11.50
N GLN A 419 -24.90 -1.08 -10.22
CA GLN A 419 -25.83 -1.19 -9.11
C GLN A 419 -26.55 0.14 -8.80
N SER A 420 -25.82 1.26 -8.74
CA SER A 420 -26.35 2.58 -8.34
C SER A 420 -26.71 3.51 -9.51
N ARG A 421 -26.38 3.13 -10.77
CA ARG A 421 -26.49 3.99 -11.98
C ARG A 421 -25.72 5.31 -11.91
N THR A 422 -24.93 5.54 -10.85
CA THR A 422 -24.06 6.70 -10.67
C THR A 422 -22.85 6.60 -11.61
N ARG A 423 -22.35 7.75 -12.08
CA ARG A 423 -21.10 7.80 -12.85
C ARG A 423 -19.91 7.63 -11.91
N GLU A 424 -18.91 6.86 -12.35
CA GLU A 424 -17.59 6.83 -11.71
C GLU A 424 -16.94 8.22 -11.84
N ARG A 425 -16.04 8.54 -10.89
CA ARG A 425 -15.24 9.76 -10.96
C ARG A 425 -14.29 9.66 -12.16
N GLU A 426 -13.97 10.83 -12.70
CA GLU A 426 -12.98 10.98 -13.77
C GLU A 426 -12.10 12.18 -13.43
N GLN A 427 -10.81 11.95 -13.25
CA GLN A 427 -9.82 12.90 -12.76
C GLN A 427 -8.47 12.74 -13.48
N SER A 428 -7.65 13.78 -13.40
CA SER A 428 -6.28 13.77 -13.96
C SER A 428 -5.30 14.35 -12.95
N LEU A 429 -4.07 13.82 -12.97
CA LEU A 429 -2.96 14.44 -12.25
C LEU A 429 -2.54 15.71 -13.00
N VAL A 430 -2.47 16.83 -12.30
CA VAL A 430 -2.03 18.11 -12.86
C VAL A 430 -0.64 18.41 -12.34
N LEU A 431 0.29 18.68 -13.25
CA LEU A 431 1.58 19.27 -12.94
C LEU A 431 1.47 20.77 -13.21
N ALA A 432 1.18 21.55 -12.17
CA ALA A 432 1.16 23.00 -12.21
C ALA A 432 2.57 23.52 -11.90
N TYR A 433 3.18 24.23 -12.84
CA TYR A 433 4.55 24.67 -12.73
C TYR A 433 4.64 26.19 -12.92
N GLU A 434 5.50 26.83 -12.13
CA GLU A 434 5.79 28.26 -12.22
C GLU A 434 7.27 28.50 -12.44
N ASN A 435 7.58 29.40 -13.39
CA ASN A 435 8.91 29.88 -13.73
C ASN A 435 9.94 28.79 -14.03
N LEU A 436 9.54 27.67 -14.63
CA LEU A 436 10.46 26.58 -15.00
C LEU A 436 11.51 27.09 -15.99
N GLU A 437 12.74 27.29 -15.53
CA GLU A 437 13.83 27.90 -16.29
C GLU A 437 14.40 26.95 -17.37
N PRO A 438 15.02 27.49 -18.44
CA PRO A 438 15.76 26.70 -19.43
C PRO A 438 16.75 25.73 -18.79
N GLY A 439 16.76 24.47 -19.24
CA GLY A 439 17.67 23.45 -18.73
C GLY A 439 17.32 22.92 -17.33
N HIS A 440 16.20 23.34 -16.74
CA HIS A 440 15.71 22.78 -15.48
C HIS A 440 14.65 21.70 -15.71
N GLN A 441 14.46 20.86 -14.70
CA GLN A 441 13.37 19.89 -14.67
C GLN A 441 12.69 19.87 -13.28
N MET A 442 11.41 19.57 -13.28
CA MET A 442 10.58 19.32 -12.10
C MET A 442 9.88 17.96 -12.27
N SER A 443 9.69 17.20 -11.20
CA SER A 443 8.93 15.94 -11.27
C SER A 443 8.09 15.70 -10.03
N ALA A 444 7.13 14.78 -10.16
CA ALA A 444 6.50 14.12 -9.06
C ALA A 444 6.78 12.61 -9.13
N THR A 445 7.08 12.01 -7.99
CA THR A 445 7.41 10.60 -7.82
C THR A 445 6.34 9.89 -7.00
N ARG A 446 5.97 8.69 -7.45
CA ARG A 446 5.14 7.74 -6.70
C ARG A 446 5.94 6.48 -6.41
N ILE A 447 6.01 6.13 -5.13
CA ILE A 447 6.60 4.88 -4.67
C ILE A 447 5.49 3.83 -4.53
N LEU A 448 5.66 2.69 -5.19
CA LEU A 448 4.73 1.58 -5.13
C LEU A 448 4.99 0.73 -3.89
N THR A 449 3.94 0.42 -3.14
CA THR A 449 4.02 -0.44 -1.94
C THR A 449 4.39 -1.88 -2.26
N ARG A 450 4.13 -2.33 -3.49
CA ARG A 450 4.49 -3.65 -4.01
C ARG A 450 5.17 -3.50 -5.37
N SER A 451 6.16 -4.34 -5.64
CA SER A 451 6.79 -4.37 -6.95
C SER A 451 5.80 -4.86 -8.01
N ALA A 452 5.70 -4.14 -9.12
CA ALA A 452 4.89 -4.50 -10.27
C ALA A 452 5.75 -5.13 -11.37
N ASN A 453 5.17 -6.09 -12.11
CA ASN A 453 5.82 -6.73 -13.24
C ASN A 453 5.15 -6.30 -14.55
N TYR A 454 5.90 -5.61 -15.42
CA TYR A 454 5.42 -5.10 -16.71
C TYR A 454 5.75 -6.02 -17.89
N THR A 455 6.52 -7.11 -17.70
CA THR A 455 6.97 -7.99 -18.81
C THR A 455 5.85 -8.79 -19.48
N SER A 456 4.65 -8.81 -18.90
CA SER A 456 3.46 -9.44 -19.49
C SER A 456 2.76 -8.56 -20.52
N TYR A 457 3.23 -7.33 -20.73
CA TYR A 457 2.65 -6.34 -21.63
C TYR A 457 3.68 -5.86 -22.65
N GLU A 458 3.21 -5.30 -23.76
CA GLU A 458 4.06 -4.78 -24.82
C GLU A 458 4.14 -3.25 -24.79
N ARG A 459 3.14 -2.58 -24.20
CA ARG A 459 3.02 -1.13 -24.25
C ARG A 459 2.73 -0.53 -22.89
N LEU A 460 3.34 0.62 -22.61
CA LEU A 460 2.91 1.54 -21.54
C LEU A 460 2.42 2.82 -22.21
N ARG A 461 1.21 3.25 -21.88
CA ARG A 461 0.57 4.44 -22.45
C ARG A 461 0.03 5.36 -21.37
N MET A 462 0.02 6.66 -21.65
CA MET A 462 -0.58 7.69 -20.78
C MET A 462 -0.99 8.89 -21.64
N TYR A 463 -2.14 9.48 -21.39
CA TYR A 463 -2.56 10.73 -22.02
C TYR A 463 -1.91 11.93 -21.36
N VAL A 464 -1.67 12.97 -22.16
CA VAL A 464 -1.06 14.22 -21.76
C VAL A 464 -1.87 15.37 -22.35
N TYR A 465 -2.15 16.40 -21.56
CA TYR A 465 -2.77 17.64 -22.02
C TYR A 465 -1.84 18.80 -21.70
N GLY A 466 -1.43 19.54 -22.73
CA GLY A 466 -0.76 20.83 -22.52
C GLY A 466 -1.78 21.93 -22.31
N ASP A 467 -1.80 22.59 -21.15
CA ASP A 467 -2.61 23.80 -20.99
C ASP A 467 -2.09 24.90 -21.94
N SER A 468 -3.04 25.62 -22.53
CA SER A 468 -2.81 26.74 -23.45
C SER A 468 -3.43 28.04 -22.97
N SER A 469 -4.09 28.03 -21.80
CA SER A 469 -4.83 29.18 -21.28
C SER A 469 -3.95 30.34 -20.82
N ARG A 470 -2.70 30.07 -20.39
CA ARG A 470 -1.73 31.10 -19.95
C ARG A 470 -0.56 31.29 -20.91
N THR A 471 -0.14 30.24 -21.62
CA THR A 471 1.13 30.24 -22.39
C THR A 471 1.01 29.24 -23.55
N ILE A 472 0.83 29.71 -24.78
CA ILE A 472 0.80 28.84 -26.00
C ILE A 472 2.22 28.66 -26.57
N GLU A 473 3.19 29.40 -26.05
CA GLU A 473 4.44 29.69 -26.75
C GLU A 473 5.52 28.60 -26.64
N TYR A 474 5.26 27.50 -25.93
CA TYR A 474 6.21 26.37 -25.84
C TYR A 474 6.16 25.44 -27.06
N ALA A 475 5.11 25.50 -27.89
CA ALA A 475 4.93 24.61 -29.04
C ALA A 475 5.26 25.32 -30.36
N HIS A 476 6.21 24.75 -31.11
CA HIS A 476 6.72 25.30 -32.38
C HIS A 476 6.46 24.32 -33.53
N GLY A 477 5.25 24.38 -34.09
CA GLY A 477 4.80 23.51 -35.18
C GLY A 477 4.79 22.03 -34.79
N ASP A 478 5.84 21.31 -35.19
CA ASP A 478 6.07 19.88 -34.93
C ASP A 478 6.99 19.60 -33.73
N SER A 479 7.55 20.64 -33.11
CA SER A 479 8.47 20.57 -31.98
C SER A 479 7.91 21.28 -30.75
N SER A 480 8.51 21.00 -29.59
CA SER A 480 8.12 21.66 -28.33
C SER A 480 9.33 21.89 -27.45
N ASP A 481 9.43 23.10 -26.89
CA ASP A 481 10.44 23.44 -25.90
C ASP A 481 10.19 22.70 -24.59
N LEU A 482 8.93 22.40 -24.28
CA LEU A 482 8.54 21.68 -23.08
C LEU A 482 8.35 20.19 -23.38
N VAL A 483 9.05 19.33 -22.64
CA VAL A 483 8.91 17.88 -22.74
C VAL A 483 8.44 17.29 -21.43
N LEU A 484 7.65 16.23 -21.54
CA LEU A 484 7.30 15.34 -20.44
C LEU A 484 8.31 14.19 -20.44
N PHE A 485 8.81 13.82 -19.27
CA PHE A 485 9.50 12.56 -19.08
C PHE A 485 8.71 11.65 -18.13
N VAL A 486 8.75 10.35 -18.41
CA VAL A 486 8.23 9.30 -17.52
C VAL A 486 9.36 8.34 -17.22
N ARG A 487 9.66 8.17 -15.93
CA ARG A 487 10.61 7.20 -15.40
C ARG A 487 9.86 6.07 -14.72
N PHE A 488 10.31 4.84 -14.96
CA PHE A 488 9.84 3.67 -14.23
C PHE A 488 11.00 2.72 -13.98
N GLY A 489 11.13 2.26 -12.74
CA GLY A 489 12.29 1.47 -12.33
C GLY A 489 12.17 0.95 -10.91
N VAL A 490 13.28 0.45 -10.38
CA VAL A 490 13.36 0.03 -8.97
C VAL A 490 13.66 1.21 -8.05
N ASP A 491 14.42 2.20 -8.54
CA ASP A 491 14.84 3.40 -7.80
C ASP A 491 15.25 4.55 -8.76
N SER A 492 15.72 5.67 -8.20
CA SER A 492 16.16 6.87 -8.92
C SER A 492 17.51 6.76 -9.63
N THR A 493 18.17 5.61 -9.56
CA THR A 493 19.46 5.31 -10.24
C THR A 493 19.33 4.23 -11.31
N ASN A 494 18.32 3.35 -11.18
CA ASN A 494 18.04 2.22 -12.05
C ASN A 494 16.61 2.36 -12.62
N TYR A 495 16.49 3.07 -13.74
CA TYR A 495 15.20 3.31 -14.38
C TYR A 495 15.27 3.33 -15.91
N TYR A 496 14.11 3.05 -16.49
CA TYR A 496 13.77 3.37 -17.86
C TYR A 496 13.18 4.78 -17.91
N GLU A 497 13.56 5.58 -18.90
CA GLU A 497 13.03 6.92 -19.13
C GLU A 497 12.51 7.04 -20.56
N THR A 498 11.32 7.60 -20.72
CA THR A 498 10.79 8.05 -22.00
C THR A 498 10.61 9.56 -21.95
N ILE A 499 11.03 10.26 -22.98
CA ILE A 499 10.91 11.71 -23.10
C ILE A 499 10.06 12.01 -24.34
N SER A 500 9.00 12.80 -24.17
CA SER A 500 8.09 13.16 -25.25
C SER A 500 7.77 14.66 -25.21
N PRO A 501 7.83 15.38 -26.35
CA PRO A 501 7.31 16.74 -26.43
C PRO A 501 5.83 16.83 -26.09
N ILE A 502 5.48 17.96 -25.49
CA ILE A 502 4.13 18.30 -25.05
C ILE A 502 3.51 19.27 -26.06
N PHE A 503 2.24 19.06 -26.39
CA PHE A 503 1.48 19.94 -27.26
C PHE A 503 0.20 20.46 -26.58
N PRO A 504 -0.30 21.65 -26.98
CA PRO A 504 -1.56 22.17 -26.47
C PRO A 504 -2.76 21.23 -26.66
N GLY A 505 -3.52 21.03 -25.59
CA GLY A 505 -4.69 20.16 -25.57
C GLY A 505 -4.40 18.66 -25.61
N TRP A 506 -5.45 17.84 -25.59
CA TRP A 506 -5.32 16.37 -25.72
C TRP A 506 -4.89 15.92 -27.11
N THR A 507 -5.21 16.71 -28.16
CA THR A 507 -5.01 16.33 -29.57
C THR A 507 -4.00 17.22 -30.30
N GLY A 508 -3.31 18.14 -29.61
CA GLY A 508 -2.24 18.92 -30.21
C GLY A 508 -2.69 19.78 -31.40
N GLY A 509 -3.99 20.04 -31.53
CA GLY A 509 -4.60 20.79 -32.64
C GLY A 509 -4.72 20.04 -33.98
N ARG A 510 -4.52 18.70 -34.05
CA ARG A 510 -4.42 17.95 -35.33
C ARG A 510 -5.62 17.03 -35.62
N LYS A 511 -6.07 16.97 -36.88
CA LYS A 511 -7.05 15.97 -37.38
C LYS A 511 -6.36 14.63 -37.65
N GLY A 512 -6.88 13.54 -37.09
CA GLY A 512 -6.40 12.16 -37.34
C GLY A 512 -5.26 11.67 -36.42
N TRP A 513 -4.79 12.51 -35.50
CA TRP A 513 -3.76 12.15 -34.54
C TRP A 513 -4.32 11.43 -33.30
N LYS A 514 -3.65 10.35 -32.87
CA LYS A 514 -3.91 9.66 -31.61
C LYS A 514 -3.27 10.38 -30.40
N GLY A 515 -3.50 11.68 -30.27
CA GLY A 515 -3.32 12.43 -29.02
C GLY A 515 -1.89 12.71 -28.52
N ASN A 516 -1.79 13.69 -27.62
CA ASN A 516 -0.60 14.07 -26.87
C ASN A 516 -0.50 12.98 -25.80
N GLN A 517 0.35 11.99 -26.07
CA GLN A 517 0.41 10.77 -25.29
C GLN A 517 1.85 10.27 -25.15
N VAL A 518 2.13 9.70 -23.99
CA VAL A 518 3.30 8.84 -23.79
C VAL A 518 2.96 7.46 -24.34
N ASP A 519 3.83 6.91 -25.17
CA ASP A 519 3.66 5.58 -25.77
C ASP A 519 5.01 4.86 -25.81
N VAL A 520 5.21 3.98 -24.83
CA VAL A 520 6.45 3.23 -24.62
C VAL A 520 6.30 1.82 -25.17
N ASP A 521 7.20 1.44 -26.06
CA ASP A 521 7.43 0.06 -26.47
C ASP A 521 8.35 -0.63 -25.47
N LEU A 522 7.76 -1.46 -24.61
CA LEU A 522 8.46 -2.13 -23.52
C LEU A 522 9.52 -3.14 -24.03
N PRO A 523 9.24 -3.97 -25.06
CA PRO A 523 10.28 -4.77 -25.71
C PRO A 523 11.47 -3.95 -26.23
N VAL A 524 11.21 -2.83 -26.94
CA VAL A 524 12.29 -2.03 -27.53
C VAL A 524 13.16 -1.37 -26.46
N ILE A 525 12.56 -0.78 -25.42
CA ILE A 525 13.36 -0.14 -24.36
C ILE A 525 14.12 -1.18 -23.50
N SER A 526 13.62 -2.41 -23.40
CA SER A 526 14.38 -3.54 -22.83
C SER A 526 15.57 -3.95 -23.73
N GLN A 527 15.40 -3.96 -25.05
CA GLN A 527 16.53 -4.17 -25.98
C GLN A 527 17.57 -3.05 -25.89
N LEU A 528 17.15 -1.80 -25.66
CA LEU A 528 18.06 -0.68 -25.41
C LEU A 528 18.95 -0.94 -24.19
N LYS A 529 18.40 -1.55 -23.13
CA LYS A 529 19.18 -2.00 -21.97
C LYS A 529 20.20 -3.09 -22.35
N ALA A 530 19.81 -4.05 -23.19
CA ALA A 530 20.72 -5.09 -23.67
C ALA A 530 21.93 -4.49 -24.43
N LEU A 531 21.68 -3.48 -25.28
CA LEU A 531 22.74 -2.74 -25.99
C LEU A 531 23.62 -1.91 -25.04
N LEU A 532 23.03 -1.32 -23.99
CA LEU A 532 23.78 -0.63 -22.95
C LEU A 532 24.75 -1.58 -22.24
N GLN A 533 24.30 -2.81 -21.94
CA GLN A 533 25.09 -3.85 -21.27
C GLN A 533 26.17 -4.46 -22.18
N SER A 534 25.88 -4.69 -23.46
CA SER A 534 26.86 -5.22 -24.42
C SER A 534 27.95 -4.20 -24.77
N GLY A 535 27.62 -2.91 -24.69
CA GLY A 535 28.49 -1.82 -25.12
C GLY A 535 28.71 -1.71 -26.61
N GLN A 536 27.86 -2.36 -27.39
CA GLN A 536 27.83 -2.31 -28.84
C GLN A 536 26.62 -1.47 -29.27
N ALA A 537 26.69 -0.14 -29.18
CA ALA A 537 25.75 0.72 -29.89
C ALA A 537 26.38 1.18 -31.21
N ASP A 538 25.60 1.14 -32.29
CA ASP A 538 25.99 1.74 -33.56
C ASP A 538 25.78 3.26 -33.48
N THR A 539 26.88 3.99 -33.28
CA THR A 539 26.84 5.45 -33.17
C THR A 539 26.94 6.14 -34.53
N THR A 540 27.10 5.39 -35.62
CA THR A 540 27.27 5.97 -36.96
C THR A 540 25.96 6.42 -37.58
N THR A 541 24.83 5.83 -37.18
CA THR A 541 23.48 6.19 -37.64
C THR A 541 22.97 7.50 -37.04
N GLY A 542 23.56 7.93 -35.91
CA GLY A 542 23.06 9.05 -35.12
C GLY A 542 21.80 8.76 -34.30
N GLU A 543 21.29 7.53 -34.34
CA GLU A 543 20.07 7.13 -33.61
C GLU A 543 20.34 6.78 -32.14
N PHE A 544 21.55 6.30 -31.83
CA PHE A 544 21.98 5.88 -30.50
C PHE A 544 23.16 6.73 -30.01
N TYR A 545 23.12 7.14 -28.75
CA TYR A 545 24.19 7.92 -28.14
C TYR A 545 24.36 7.60 -26.68
N TYR A 546 25.62 7.43 -26.26
CA TYR A 546 25.98 7.24 -24.87
C TYR A 546 26.17 8.58 -24.16
N THR A 547 25.75 8.62 -22.90
CA THR A 547 26.18 9.65 -21.96
C THR A 547 27.26 9.07 -21.06
N TYR A 548 28.34 9.83 -20.88
CA TYR A 548 29.48 9.42 -20.08
C TYR A 548 29.58 10.26 -18.81
N ARG A 549 30.13 9.67 -17.76
CA ARG A 549 30.45 10.34 -16.50
C ARG A 549 31.96 10.34 -16.32
N VAL A 550 32.55 11.51 -16.12
CA VAL A 550 33.99 11.62 -15.86
C VAL A 550 34.30 11.19 -14.42
N ILE A 551 35.33 10.37 -14.25
CA ILE A 551 35.76 9.80 -12.96
C ILE A 551 37.20 10.17 -12.63
N ASP A 552 37.52 10.25 -11.33
CA ASP A 552 38.87 10.44 -10.81
C ASP A 552 39.66 9.11 -10.79
N SER A 553 40.93 9.17 -10.42
CA SER A 553 41.81 7.99 -10.34
C SER A 553 41.40 6.96 -9.28
N ARG A 554 40.45 7.29 -8.40
CA ARG A 554 39.86 6.40 -7.39
C ARG A 554 38.48 5.90 -7.81
N GLY A 555 38.04 6.22 -9.03
CA GLY A 555 36.72 5.87 -9.56
C GLY A 555 35.58 6.75 -9.04
N ALA A 556 35.88 7.85 -8.34
CA ALA A 556 34.88 8.79 -7.84
C ALA A 556 34.54 9.85 -8.89
N PRO A 557 33.26 10.24 -9.07
CA PRO A 557 32.90 11.31 -10.00
C PRO A 557 33.53 12.65 -9.62
N LEU A 558 34.09 13.38 -10.59
CA LEU A 558 34.60 14.74 -10.38
C LEU A 558 33.45 15.73 -10.10
N ASP A 559 33.54 16.45 -8.98
CA ASP A 559 32.70 17.60 -8.57
C ASP A 559 31.19 17.53 -8.88
N GLY A 560 30.60 16.35 -8.76
CA GLY A 560 29.16 16.26 -8.51
C GLY A 560 28.19 16.30 -9.70
N LYS A 561 28.63 16.20 -10.98
CA LYS A 561 27.87 15.70 -12.18
C LYS A 561 28.28 16.39 -13.51
N SER A 562 29.54 16.34 -13.95
CA SER A 562 29.80 16.62 -15.38
C SER A 562 29.47 15.38 -16.22
N LEU A 563 28.18 15.14 -16.47
CA LEU A 563 27.77 14.21 -17.52
C LEU A 563 28.12 14.85 -18.86
N ILE A 564 28.94 14.17 -19.66
CA ILE A 564 29.37 14.66 -20.97
C ILE A 564 28.68 13.86 -22.07
N ALA A 565 28.27 14.55 -23.12
CA ALA A 565 27.74 13.91 -24.32
C ALA A 565 28.87 13.21 -25.07
N GLN A 566 28.54 12.16 -25.83
CA GLN A 566 29.53 11.46 -26.67
C GLN A 566 30.35 12.42 -27.56
N ARG A 567 29.71 13.43 -28.16
CA ARG A 567 30.40 14.42 -29.00
C ARG A 567 31.41 15.27 -28.23
N GLU A 568 31.12 15.59 -26.98
CA GLU A 568 32.04 16.35 -26.12
C GLU A 568 33.24 15.49 -25.74
N LEU A 569 33.02 14.20 -25.45
CA LEU A 569 34.10 13.24 -25.24
C LEU A 569 34.99 13.09 -26.49
N GLU A 570 34.38 12.94 -27.67
CA GLU A 570 35.10 12.89 -28.94
C GLU A 570 35.91 14.16 -29.20
N ALA A 571 35.36 15.33 -28.88
CA ALA A 571 36.06 16.61 -28.99
C ALA A 571 37.23 16.71 -28.01
N LEU A 572 37.09 16.21 -26.78
CA LEU A 572 38.17 16.14 -25.79
C LEU A 572 39.31 15.24 -26.26
N HIS A 573 38.99 14.07 -26.81
CA HIS A 573 39.97 13.16 -27.40
C HIS A 573 40.68 13.78 -28.61
N ALA A 574 39.93 14.45 -29.49
CA ALA A 574 40.50 15.15 -30.65
C ALA A 574 41.41 16.33 -30.23
N ALA A 575 41.14 16.97 -29.10
CA ALA A 575 41.98 17.99 -28.51
C ALA A 575 43.19 17.44 -27.72
N GLY A 576 43.35 16.12 -27.65
CA GLY A 576 44.49 15.44 -27.01
C GLY A 576 44.33 15.15 -25.52
N TYR A 577 43.13 15.32 -24.95
CA TYR A 577 42.82 14.93 -23.58
C TYR A 577 42.30 13.48 -23.55
N ASP A 578 42.64 12.72 -22.50
CA ASP A 578 42.17 11.33 -22.30
C ASP A 578 41.54 11.18 -20.89
N PRO A 579 40.33 11.71 -20.68
CA PRO A 579 39.66 11.65 -19.38
C PRO A 579 39.19 10.23 -19.07
N GLN A 580 39.38 9.78 -17.84
CA GLN A 580 38.76 8.53 -17.38
C GLN A 580 37.24 8.72 -17.32
N VAL A 581 36.48 7.85 -18.00
CA VAL A 581 35.03 7.94 -18.11
C VAL A 581 34.33 6.61 -17.84
N GLU A 582 33.20 6.69 -17.15
CA GLU A 582 32.25 5.59 -16.95
C GLU A 582 31.01 5.80 -17.85
N ARG A 583 30.43 4.72 -18.37
CA ARG A 583 29.18 4.79 -19.12
C ARG A 583 27.99 4.98 -18.18
N PHE A 584 27.24 6.07 -18.37
CA PHE A 584 26.16 6.45 -17.46
C PHE A 584 24.77 6.04 -17.95
N SER A 585 24.45 6.33 -19.22
CA SER A 585 23.16 5.98 -19.84
C SER A 585 23.29 5.82 -21.36
N LEU A 586 22.31 5.15 -21.96
CA LEU A 586 22.16 5.02 -23.41
C LEU A 586 20.78 5.53 -23.83
N ASP A 587 20.78 6.36 -24.86
CA ASP A 587 19.59 6.99 -25.42
C ASP A 587 19.38 6.53 -26.86
N GLN A 588 18.11 6.43 -27.26
CA GLN A 588 17.68 6.14 -28.61
C GLN A 588 16.58 7.12 -29.02
N VAL A 589 16.72 7.75 -30.19
CA VAL A 589 15.60 8.47 -30.80
C VAL A 589 14.61 7.44 -31.36
N PHE A 590 13.39 7.44 -30.85
CA PHE A 590 12.37 6.45 -31.18
C PHE A 590 11.26 7.05 -32.05
N ALA A 591 11.19 6.56 -33.29
CA ALA A 591 10.20 6.96 -34.28
C ALA A 591 9.18 5.85 -34.55
N ARG A 592 7.90 6.19 -34.47
CA ARG A 592 6.84 5.42 -35.14
C ARG A 592 6.02 6.36 -36.00
N SER A 593 6.51 6.64 -37.21
CA SER A 593 5.93 7.60 -38.17
C SER A 593 4.45 7.35 -38.49
N GLY A 594 3.97 6.11 -38.37
CA GLY A 594 2.55 5.75 -38.53
C GLY A 594 1.65 5.99 -37.31
N LEU A 595 2.22 6.28 -36.13
CA LEU A 595 1.49 6.52 -34.89
C LEU A 595 1.66 7.95 -34.35
N ARG A 596 2.78 8.60 -34.69
CA ARG A 596 3.17 9.92 -34.20
C ARG A 596 3.72 10.77 -35.36
N SER A 597 3.14 11.95 -35.56
CA SER A 597 3.75 13.03 -36.34
C SER A 597 4.39 14.05 -35.39
N GLY A 598 5.43 14.75 -35.85
CA GLY A 598 6.21 15.67 -35.03
C GLY A 598 7.51 15.08 -34.47
N GLU A 599 8.15 15.82 -33.57
CA GLU A 599 9.39 15.41 -32.91
C GLU A 599 9.22 14.06 -32.19
N GLN A 600 10.20 13.19 -32.39
CA GLN A 600 10.20 11.81 -31.95
C GLN A 600 10.39 11.71 -30.43
N ALA A 601 9.95 10.60 -29.85
CA ALA A 601 10.22 10.34 -28.44
C ALA A 601 11.69 9.92 -28.28
N ILE A 602 12.25 10.11 -27.10
CA ILE A 602 13.58 9.58 -26.76
C ILE A 602 13.38 8.52 -25.68
N TYR A 603 13.91 7.33 -25.94
CA TYR A 603 14.03 6.29 -24.92
C TYR A 603 15.42 6.35 -24.32
N ARG A 604 15.51 6.21 -23.00
CA ARG A 604 16.75 6.21 -22.25
C ARG A 604 16.74 5.08 -21.23
N VAL A 605 17.88 4.42 -21.08
CA VAL A 605 18.14 3.46 -20.01
C VAL A 605 19.26 3.98 -19.13
N ARG A 606 19.04 3.99 -17.81
CA ARG A 606 20.06 4.34 -16.82
C ARG A 606 20.22 3.21 -15.80
N GLY A 607 21.47 2.83 -15.54
CA GLY A 607 21.80 1.74 -14.61
C GLY A 607 21.37 0.38 -15.15
N ASN A 608 20.88 -0.50 -14.27
CA ASN A 608 20.41 -1.84 -14.61
C ASN A 608 18.96 -2.08 -14.17
N PRO A 609 17.98 -1.33 -14.70
CA PRO A 609 16.56 -1.43 -14.32
C PRO A 609 15.96 -2.79 -14.71
N SER A 610 14.84 -3.17 -14.12
CA SER A 610 14.13 -4.40 -14.49
C SER A 610 12.62 -4.22 -14.44
N MET A 611 11.95 -4.47 -15.56
CA MET A 611 10.49 -4.47 -15.65
C MET A 611 9.83 -5.59 -14.83
N GLN A 612 10.58 -6.57 -14.32
CA GLN A 612 10.02 -7.59 -13.44
C GLN A 612 9.70 -7.06 -12.03
N SER A 613 10.31 -5.94 -11.63
CA SER A 613 10.22 -5.43 -10.26
C SER A 613 10.21 -3.89 -10.22
N ILE A 614 9.25 -3.27 -10.89
CA ILE A 614 9.05 -1.82 -10.84
C ILE A 614 8.52 -1.41 -9.47
N LYS A 615 9.19 -0.49 -8.80
CA LYS A 615 8.82 0.05 -7.48
C LYS A 615 8.65 1.56 -7.45
N GLN A 616 9.22 2.28 -8.42
CA GLN A 616 9.17 3.72 -8.48
C GLN A 616 8.71 4.18 -9.86
N LEU A 617 7.81 5.15 -9.86
CA LEU A 617 7.36 5.88 -11.04
C LEU A 617 7.66 7.36 -10.80
N SER A 618 8.23 8.06 -11.78
CA SER A 618 8.39 9.52 -11.71
C SER A 618 7.90 10.11 -13.01
N ILE A 619 7.12 11.18 -12.94
CA ILE A 619 6.65 11.91 -14.10
C ILE A 619 7.04 13.37 -13.92
N GLY A 620 7.59 14.00 -14.94
CA GLY A 620 8.06 15.37 -14.81
C GLY A 620 8.18 16.13 -16.11
N LEU A 621 8.44 17.42 -15.96
CA LEU A 621 8.57 18.40 -17.02
C LEU A 621 10.03 18.81 -17.13
N ARG A 622 10.50 19.04 -18.36
CA ARG A 622 11.81 19.62 -18.63
C ARG A 622 11.67 20.71 -19.66
N ASN A 623 12.28 21.85 -19.38
CA ASN A 623 12.36 22.96 -20.31
C ASN A 623 13.65 22.88 -21.13
N ARG A 624 13.51 22.75 -22.45
CA ARG A 624 14.61 22.69 -23.42
C ARG A 624 14.79 23.98 -24.23
N ALA A 625 14.06 25.05 -23.89
CA ALA A 625 14.24 26.34 -24.53
C ALA A 625 15.67 26.86 -24.35
N ALA A 626 16.10 27.76 -25.23
CA ALA A 626 17.43 28.35 -25.14
C ALA A 626 17.54 29.44 -24.05
N ASN A 627 16.45 30.17 -23.77
CA ASN A 627 16.50 31.38 -22.94
C ASN A 627 15.14 31.82 -22.38
N ARG A 628 14.17 30.91 -22.27
CA ARG A 628 12.81 31.25 -21.88
C ARG A 628 12.28 30.34 -20.78
N ALA A 629 11.82 30.94 -19.69
CA ALA A 629 11.05 30.26 -18.65
C ALA A 629 9.59 30.07 -19.05
N TYR A 630 8.97 29.01 -18.54
CA TYR A 630 7.55 28.73 -18.76
C TYR A 630 6.81 28.53 -17.43
N SER A 631 5.55 28.97 -17.40
CA SER A 631 4.59 28.69 -16.34
C SER A 631 3.32 28.12 -16.96
N GLY A 632 2.65 27.19 -16.29
CA GLY A 632 1.45 26.56 -16.83
C GLY A 632 1.00 25.33 -16.07
N ARG A 633 0.15 24.53 -16.72
CA ARG A 633 -0.38 23.28 -16.17
C ARG A 633 -0.32 22.17 -17.22
N ILE A 634 0.06 20.97 -16.83
CA ILE A 634 0.03 19.78 -17.68
C ILE A 634 -0.86 18.75 -17.01
N PHE A 635 -1.85 18.21 -17.73
CA PHE A 635 -2.75 17.18 -17.19
C PHE A 635 -2.30 15.82 -17.71
N LEU A 636 -2.32 14.82 -16.83
CA LEU A 636 -1.88 13.46 -17.07
C LEU A 636 -3.00 12.51 -16.70
N ASP A 637 -3.28 11.55 -17.57
CA ASP A 637 -4.43 10.67 -17.41
C ASP A 637 -4.18 9.26 -17.99
N GLU A 638 -4.87 8.26 -17.43
CA GLU A 638 -4.83 6.85 -17.79
C GLU A 638 -3.43 6.26 -18.03
N LEU A 639 -2.56 6.29 -17.01
CA LEU A 639 -1.29 5.58 -17.04
C LEU A 639 -1.55 4.06 -16.99
N ARG A 640 -1.33 3.38 -18.11
CA ARG A 640 -1.75 1.99 -18.31
C ARG A 640 -0.76 1.14 -19.10
N LEU A 641 -0.87 -0.15 -18.89
CA LEU A 641 -0.24 -1.21 -19.65
C LEU A 641 -1.24 -1.81 -20.63
N ASP A 642 -0.85 -1.81 -21.90
CA ASP A 642 -1.67 -2.28 -23.00
C ASP A 642 -0.95 -3.39 -23.78
N GLU A 643 -1.70 -4.07 -24.66
CA GLU A 643 -1.18 -5.13 -25.52
C GLU A 643 -0.53 -6.26 -24.68
N ALA A 644 -1.37 -6.99 -23.94
CA ALA A 644 -0.91 -8.13 -23.15
C ALA A 644 -0.33 -9.22 -24.08
N ARG A 645 0.81 -9.79 -23.68
CA ARG A 645 1.51 -10.83 -24.44
C ARG A 645 0.72 -12.13 -24.42
N ASN A 646 -0.05 -12.35 -25.48
CA ASN A 646 -0.96 -13.49 -25.64
C ASN A 646 -0.36 -14.59 -26.53
N ASP A 647 0.97 -14.73 -26.54
CA ASP A 647 1.66 -15.73 -27.34
C ASP A 647 1.11 -17.14 -27.06
N PRO A 648 0.84 -17.95 -28.11
CA PRO A 648 0.42 -19.33 -27.91
C PRO A 648 1.55 -20.15 -27.28
N GLY A 649 1.18 -21.09 -26.42
CA GLY A 649 2.12 -22.01 -25.79
C GLY A 649 1.71 -23.47 -25.99
N LEU A 650 2.69 -24.36 -26.02
CA LEU A 650 2.49 -25.81 -26.13
C LEU A 650 2.97 -26.53 -24.87
N ALA A 651 2.25 -27.59 -24.51
CA ALA A 651 2.70 -28.58 -23.55
C ALA A 651 2.44 -29.98 -24.09
N ALA A 652 3.35 -30.90 -23.80
CA ALA A 652 3.21 -32.31 -24.10
C ALA A 652 3.59 -33.12 -22.84
N TYR A 653 2.78 -34.10 -22.51
CA TYR A 653 2.99 -35.01 -21.40
C TYR A 653 2.79 -36.44 -21.87
N ALA A 654 3.65 -37.36 -21.43
CA ALA A 654 3.42 -38.78 -21.62
C ALA A 654 3.80 -39.54 -20.37
N GLN A 655 2.99 -40.54 -20.01
CA GLN A 655 3.19 -41.42 -18.87
C GLN A 655 3.05 -42.87 -19.31
N LEU A 656 4.01 -43.69 -18.92
CA LEU A 656 4.05 -45.12 -19.14
C LEU A 656 4.02 -45.83 -17.79
N ASN A 657 2.99 -46.62 -17.52
CA ASN A 657 2.96 -47.53 -16.38
C ASN A 657 2.95 -48.97 -16.89
N THR A 658 3.93 -49.76 -16.48
CA THR A 658 4.10 -51.15 -16.88
C THR A 658 4.18 -52.03 -15.64
N LYS A 659 3.23 -52.94 -15.49
CA LYS A 659 3.23 -53.99 -14.47
C LYS A 659 3.63 -55.30 -15.11
N LEU A 660 4.82 -55.79 -14.78
CA LEU A 660 5.35 -57.08 -15.22
C LEU A 660 4.96 -58.17 -14.20
N ALA A 661 3.73 -58.66 -14.32
CA ALA A 661 3.15 -59.69 -13.46
C ALA A 661 3.29 -59.35 -11.95
N ASP A 662 3.85 -60.25 -11.14
CA ASP A 662 4.20 -60.06 -9.73
C ASP A 662 5.70 -59.76 -9.50
N PHE A 663 6.44 -59.48 -10.57
CA PHE A 663 7.89 -59.29 -10.54
C PHE A 663 8.30 -57.83 -10.43
N ALA A 664 7.80 -56.96 -11.30
CA ALA A 664 8.24 -55.56 -11.35
C ALA A 664 7.13 -54.60 -11.77
N ASN A 665 7.17 -53.37 -11.24
CA ASN A 665 6.42 -52.24 -11.76
C ASN A 665 7.40 -51.17 -12.23
N LEU A 666 7.16 -50.65 -13.42
CA LEU A 666 7.91 -49.57 -14.04
C LEU A 666 6.93 -48.42 -14.31
N GLY A 667 7.22 -47.23 -13.81
CA GLY A 667 6.48 -46.01 -14.07
C GLY A 667 7.42 -44.96 -14.63
N GLY A 668 7.20 -44.50 -15.85
CA GLY A 668 7.97 -43.43 -16.48
C GLY A 668 7.07 -42.28 -16.87
N ASN A 669 7.56 -41.05 -16.79
CA ASN A 669 6.86 -39.89 -17.33
C ASN A 669 7.84 -38.91 -17.97
N VAL A 670 7.37 -38.22 -19.00
CA VAL A 670 8.07 -37.11 -19.65
C VAL A 670 7.11 -35.93 -19.79
N LEU A 671 7.61 -34.74 -19.51
CA LEU A 671 6.89 -33.48 -19.62
C LEU A 671 7.75 -32.51 -20.42
N TRP A 672 7.15 -31.87 -21.42
CA TRP A 672 7.72 -30.72 -22.09
C TRP A 672 6.68 -29.60 -22.09
N ARG A 673 7.05 -28.43 -21.57
CA ARG A 673 6.18 -27.27 -21.47
C ARG A 673 6.93 -26.04 -21.93
N GLN A 674 6.40 -25.32 -22.90
CA GLN A 674 6.98 -24.07 -23.36
C GLN A 674 6.69 -22.92 -22.39
N GLU A 675 7.54 -21.89 -22.40
CA GLU A 675 7.40 -20.69 -21.58
C GLU A 675 6.04 -19.99 -21.72
N ASN A 676 5.47 -19.91 -22.92
CA ASN A 676 4.17 -19.24 -23.12
C ASN A 676 2.96 -20.12 -22.73
N PHE A 677 3.17 -21.38 -22.32
CA PHE A 677 2.07 -22.27 -21.95
C PHE A 677 1.40 -21.84 -20.64
N ARG A 678 0.07 -21.76 -20.65
CA ARG A 678 -0.74 -21.41 -19.48
C ARG A 678 -1.85 -22.44 -19.27
N SER A 679 -2.01 -22.92 -18.04
CA SER A 679 -3.20 -23.70 -17.65
C SER A 679 -4.39 -22.77 -17.41
N PHE A 680 -5.61 -23.32 -17.39
CA PHE A 680 -6.84 -22.52 -17.24
C PHE A 680 -6.89 -21.70 -15.93
N THR A 681 -6.30 -22.22 -14.86
CA THR A 681 -6.28 -21.60 -13.51
C THR A 681 -4.92 -21.03 -13.12
N GLY A 682 -3.87 -21.29 -13.90
CA GLY A 682 -2.49 -20.95 -13.55
C GLY A 682 -2.00 -19.67 -14.21
N GLN A 683 -1.11 -18.95 -13.51
CA GLN A 683 -0.25 -17.99 -14.17
C GLN A 683 0.68 -18.74 -15.15
N GLY A 684 0.98 -18.11 -16.29
CA GLY A 684 1.88 -18.72 -17.28
C GLY A 684 3.28 -18.94 -16.73
N GLY A 685 4.02 -19.85 -17.36
CA GLY A 685 5.44 -20.00 -17.09
C GLY A 685 6.25 -18.79 -17.59
N ASN A 686 7.44 -18.59 -17.01
CA ASN A 686 8.49 -17.72 -17.58
C ASN A 686 9.69 -18.57 -18.02
N SER A 687 9.49 -19.87 -18.25
CA SER A 687 10.54 -20.81 -18.59
C SER A 687 9.99 -21.95 -19.45
N THR A 688 10.82 -22.45 -20.35
CA THR A 688 10.56 -23.71 -21.05
C THR A 688 11.09 -24.86 -20.18
N ASP A 689 10.18 -25.69 -19.68
CA ASP A 689 10.48 -26.77 -18.76
C ASP A 689 10.47 -28.13 -19.46
N ARG A 690 11.44 -28.96 -19.11
CA ARG A 690 11.60 -30.34 -19.57
C ARG A 690 11.81 -31.23 -18.37
N GLU A 691 10.97 -32.24 -18.19
CA GLU A 691 11.08 -33.19 -17.10
C GLU A 691 11.02 -34.62 -17.63
N ALA A 692 11.82 -35.49 -17.05
CA ALA A 692 11.76 -36.92 -17.27
C ALA A 692 11.96 -37.62 -15.92
N ALA A 693 11.08 -38.56 -15.59
CA ALA A 693 11.26 -39.41 -14.43
C ALA A 693 11.00 -40.88 -14.77
N LEU A 694 11.71 -41.75 -14.08
CA LEU A 694 11.60 -43.19 -14.18
C LEU A 694 11.64 -43.77 -12.77
N SER A 695 10.64 -44.59 -12.46
CA SER A 695 10.51 -45.32 -11.22
C SER A 695 10.42 -46.80 -11.54
N VAL A 696 11.22 -47.61 -10.87
CA VAL A 696 11.24 -49.06 -11.02
C VAL A 696 11.16 -49.66 -9.63
N SER A 697 10.20 -50.54 -9.42
CA SER A 697 10.09 -51.36 -8.22
C SER A 697 10.11 -52.82 -8.65
N THR A 698 10.97 -53.64 -8.05
CA THR A 698 11.08 -55.05 -8.39
C THR A 698 11.23 -55.92 -7.14
N ASN A 699 10.73 -57.14 -7.24
CA ASN A 699 10.93 -58.22 -6.28
C ASN A 699 12.06 -59.13 -6.78
N ALA A 700 13.31 -58.73 -6.53
CA ALA A 700 14.49 -59.42 -7.06
C ALA A 700 14.60 -60.88 -6.59
N GLN A 701 13.96 -61.24 -5.47
CA GLN A 701 13.89 -62.63 -4.98
C GLN A 701 13.27 -63.61 -5.98
N LYS A 702 12.46 -63.14 -6.94
CA LYS A 702 11.84 -63.99 -7.97
C LYS A 702 12.85 -64.58 -8.97
N LEU A 703 14.05 -64.02 -9.05
CA LEU A 703 15.15 -64.54 -9.85
C LEU A 703 15.95 -65.64 -9.12
N LEU A 704 15.68 -65.83 -7.83
CA LEU A 704 16.31 -66.87 -7.00
C LEU A 704 15.36 -68.08 -6.85
N PRO A 705 15.90 -69.29 -6.57
CA PRO A 705 15.05 -70.44 -6.27
C PRO A 705 14.10 -70.16 -5.10
N SER A 706 12.81 -70.43 -5.27
CA SER A 706 11.78 -70.18 -4.25
C SER A 706 12.06 -70.86 -2.91
N SER A 707 12.80 -71.98 -2.93
CA SER A 707 13.22 -72.72 -1.74
C SER A 707 14.17 -71.94 -0.82
N TRP A 708 14.82 -70.88 -1.30
CA TRP A 708 15.72 -70.05 -0.51
C TRP A 708 14.98 -69.05 0.38
N GLY A 709 13.72 -68.72 0.10
CA GLY A 709 12.87 -67.94 0.99
C GLY A 709 13.25 -66.46 1.20
N PHE A 710 14.11 -65.88 0.37
CA PHE A 710 14.47 -64.46 0.44
C PHE A 710 13.30 -63.54 0.02
N LEU A 711 13.31 -62.31 0.56
CA LEU A 711 12.46 -61.19 0.18
C LEU A 711 13.37 -60.00 -0.09
N ILE A 712 13.47 -59.60 -1.36
CA ILE A 712 14.40 -58.58 -1.84
C ILE A 712 13.65 -57.54 -2.68
N PRO A 713 12.83 -56.66 -2.07
CA PRO A 713 12.28 -55.52 -2.79
C PRO A 713 13.40 -54.52 -3.09
N VAL A 714 13.45 -54.09 -4.35
CA VAL A 714 14.37 -53.08 -4.86
C VAL A 714 13.54 -51.95 -5.47
N LYS A 715 13.84 -50.71 -5.10
CA LYS A 715 13.22 -49.51 -5.66
C LYS A 715 14.31 -48.60 -6.22
N VAL A 716 14.11 -48.15 -7.45
CA VAL A 716 14.97 -47.20 -8.15
C VAL A 716 14.09 -46.06 -8.63
N ASN A 717 14.39 -44.81 -8.27
CA ASN A 717 13.79 -43.64 -8.89
C ASN A 717 14.91 -42.77 -9.44
N VAL A 718 14.81 -42.41 -10.72
CA VAL A 718 15.69 -41.43 -11.35
C VAL A 718 14.83 -40.37 -11.99
N SER A 719 15.19 -39.11 -11.83
CA SER A 719 14.48 -38.00 -12.45
C SER A 719 15.44 -36.89 -12.83
N ARG A 720 15.13 -36.20 -13.92
CA ARG A 720 15.86 -35.03 -14.39
C ARG A 720 14.85 -33.97 -14.82
N SER A 721 14.98 -32.76 -14.29
CA SER A 721 14.29 -31.59 -14.78
C SER A 721 15.29 -30.55 -15.29
N THR A 722 14.89 -29.82 -16.31
CA THR A 722 15.65 -28.74 -16.92
C THR A 722 14.69 -27.60 -17.23
N SER A 723 15.04 -26.41 -16.78
CA SER A 723 14.25 -25.19 -16.98
C SER A 723 15.10 -24.18 -17.73
N LEU A 724 14.62 -23.75 -18.90
CA LEU A 724 15.23 -22.75 -19.75
C LEU A 724 14.49 -21.43 -19.53
N PRO A 725 15.03 -20.49 -18.74
CA PRO A 725 14.33 -19.27 -18.38
C PRO A 725 14.18 -18.34 -19.60
N ARG A 726 13.06 -17.61 -19.70
CA ARG A 726 12.84 -16.58 -20.74
C ARG A 726 13.75 -15.38 -20.53
N PHE A 727 13.95 -14.99 -19.27
CA PHE A 727 14.74 -13.85 -18.85
C PHE A 727 15.82 -14.29 -17.87
N GLY A 728 16.96 -13.61 -17.88
CA GLY A 728 17.99 -13.84 -16.86
C GLY A 728 17.57 -13.37 -15.46
N PRO A 729 18.30 -13.77 -14.39
CA PRO A 729 17.99 -13.37 -13.02
C PRO A 729 17.92 -11.85 -12.87
N GLY A 730 16.77 -11.33 -12.45
CA GLY A 730 16.55 -9.89 -12.26
C GLY A 730 16.59 -9.07 -13.57
N SER A 731 16.57 -9.71 -14.74
CA SER A 731 16.57 -9.05 -16.04
C SER A 731 15.21 -9.16 -16.73
N ASP A 732 14.96 -8.28 -17.67
CA ASP A 732 13.77 -8.18 -18.50
C ASP A 732 14.12 -8.23 -20.00
N VAL A 733 15.40 -8.44 -20.30
CA VAL A 733 15.92 -8.76 -21.63
C VAL A 733 15.66 -10.24 -21.88
N GLU A 734 14.98 -10.55 -22.98
CA GLU A 734 14.75 -11.93 -23.40
C GLU A 734 16.06 -12.57 -23.83
N LEU A 735 16.32 -13.75 -23.29
CA LEU A 735 17.51 -14.52 -23.61
C LEU A 735 17.37 -15.16 -25.00
N THR A 736 18.44 -15.09 -25.78
CA THR A 736 18.60 -15.89 -27.00
C THR A 736 18.64 -17.39 -26.68
N ALA A 737 18.45 -18.24 -27.69
CA ALA A 737 18.48 -19.68 -27.49
C ALA A 737 19.80 -20.18 -26.86
N GLU A 738 20.92 -19.53 -27.19
CA GLU A 738 22.24 -19.83 -26.63
C GLU A 738 22.35 -19.38 -25.18
N GLU A 739 21.97 -18.13 -24.87
CA GLU A 739 21.97 -17.62 -23.49
C GLU A 739 21.00 -18.38 -22.57
N LYS A 740 19.87 -18.86 -23.09
CA LYS A 740 18.94 -19.73 -22.34
C LYS A 740 19.61 -21.03 -21.90
N LEU A 741 20.49 -21.60 -22.73
CA LEU A 741 21.24 -22.81 -22.40
C LEU A 741 22.35 -22.53 -21.38
N GLU A 742 23.01 -21.37 -21.47
CA GLU A 742 24.00 -20.94 -20.48
C GLU A 742 23.37 -20.66 -19.11
N GLN A 743 22.14 -20.12 -19.10
CA GLN A 743 21.42 -19.75 -17.87
C GLN A 743 20.40 -20.79 -17.42
N GLN A 744 20.43 -22.01 -17.97
CA GLN A 744 19.49 -23.06 -17.63
C GLN A 744 19.63 -23.51 -16.17
N ALA A 745 18.51 -23.92 -15.56
CA ALA A 745 18.51 -24.62 -14.29
C ALA A 745 18.32 -26.12 -14.53
N VAL A 746 19.23 -26.96 -14.04
CA VAL A 746 19.15 -28.42 -14.14
C VAL A 746 19.05 -29.02 -12.74
N ARG A 747 18.17 -30.00 -12.57
CA ARG A 747 18.07 -30.80 -11.34
C ARG A 747 17.96 -32.27 -11.70
N SER A 748 18.87 -33.09 -11.17
CA SER A 748 18.80 -34.55 -11.25
C SER A 748 18.67 -35.15 -9.85
N LYS A 749 17.82 -36.17 -9.73
CA LYS A 749 17.65 -36.94 -8.51
C LYS A 749 17.73 -38.42 -8.82
N GLU A 750 18.46 -39.13 -7.98
CA GLU A 750 18.64 -40.57 -8.04
C GLU A 750 18.35 -41.12 -6.65
N PHE A 751 17.59 -42.21 -6.59
CA PHE A 751 17.21 -42.88 -5.36
C PHE A 751 17.21 -44.38 -5.58
N TYR A 752 17.95 -45.09 -4.74
CA TYR A 752 18.04 -46.54 -4.72
C TYR A 752 17.71 -47.03 -3.31
N ASP A 753 16.81 -47.99 -3.18
CA ASP A 753 16.47 -48.65 -1.93
C ASP A 753 16.43 -50.15 -2.16
N VAL A 754 17.15 -50.89 -1.32
CA VAL A 754 17.22 -52.34 -1.35
C VAL A 754 16.98 -52.83 0.07
N SER A 755 15.99 -53.68 0.25
CA SER A 755 15.79 -54.40 1.51
C SER A 755 16.00 -55.89 1.27
N ILE A 756 16.71 -56.56 2.18
CA ILE A 756 17.01 -57.98 2.13
C ILE A 756 16.56 -58.58 3.44
N SER A 757 15.65 -59.53 3.37
CA SER A 757 15.22 -60.36 4.50
C SER A 757 14.95 -61.78 4.03
N ARG A 758 14.78 -62.71 4.97
CA ARG A 758 14.51 -64.12 4.65
C ARG A 758 13.37 -64.64 5.52
N ARG A 759 12.50 -65.46 4.92
CA ARG A 759 11.42 -66.15 5.64
C ARG A 759 12.00 -67.27 6.51
N GLN A 760 11.43 -67.43 7.71
CA GLN A 760 11.86 -68.44 8.66
C GLN A 760 11.66 -69.87 8.11
N GLY A 761 12.74 -70.66 8.13
CA GLY A 761 12.78 -72.03 7.64
C GLY A 761 12.94 -73.07 8.76
N LYS A 762 12.98 -74.35 8.36
CA LYS A 762 13.17 -75.50 9.27
C LYS A 762 14.65 -75.84 9.54
N ASN A 763 15.59 -75.30 8.77
CA ASN A 763 17.01 -75.59 8.92
C ASN A 763 17.57 -74.84 10.14
N PHE A 764 18.14 -75.58 11.09
CA PHE A 764 18.68 -75.05 12.35
C PHE A 764 19.71 -73.94 12.12
N LEU A 765 20.69 -74.15 11.23
CA LEU A 765 21.75 -73.17 10.99
C LEU A 765 21.21 -71.87 10.41
N LEU A 766 20.30 -71.96 9.44
CA LEU A 766 19.69 -70.79 8.79
C LEU A 766 18.78 -70.01 9.74
N ARG A 767 18.03 -70.73 10.59
CA ARG A 767 17.18 -70.14 11.63
C ARG A 767 17.99 -69.24 12.57
N TRP A 768 19.17 -69.69 12.99
CA TRP A 768 20.06 -68.96 13.88
C TRP A 768 20.92 -67.91 13.19
N THR A 769 21.03 -67.89 11.86
CA THR A 769 21.91 -66.96 11.14
C THR A 769 21.12 -65.95 10.32
N LEU A 770 20.52 -66.37 9.20
CA LEU A 770 19.98 -65.47 8.18
C LEU A 770 18.48 -65.20 8.32
N ASP A 771 17.71 -66.10 8.94
CA ASP A 771 16.25 -66.02 8.98
C ASP A 771 15.70 -64.88 9.87
N GLN A 772 16.55 -64.30 10.73
CA GLN A 772 16.18 -63.20 11.63
C GLN A 772 16.83 -61.87 11.27
N MET A 773 17.50 -61.83 10.11
CA MET A 773 18.15 -60.63 9.59
C MET A 773 17.17 -59.82 8.74
N ASN A 774 17.24 -58.50 8.90
CA ASN A 774 16.69 -57.52 7.98
C ASN A 774 17.77 -56.47 7.70
N LEU A 775 18.26 -56.45 6.46
CA LEU A 775 19.19 -55.45 5.97
C LEU A 775 18.46 -54.49 5.04
N ARG A 776 18.57 -53.19 5.25
CA ARG A 776 18.04 -52.17 4.36
C ARG A 776 19.14 -51.18 4.02
N LEU A 777 19.38 -51.00 2.73
CA LEU A 777 20.33 -50.06 2.17
C LEU A 777 19.54 -49.03 1.36
N SER A 778 19.77 -47.74 1.60
CA SER A 778 19.23 -46.68 0.76
C SER A 778 20.33 -45.70 0.37
N HIS A 779 20.27 -45.20 -0.86
CA HIS A 779 21.18 -44.22 -1.41
C HIS A 779 20.36 -43.19 -2.19
N SER A 780 20.51 -41.91 -1.87
CA SER A 780 19.90 -40.82 -2.62
C SER A 780 20.95 -39.80 -3.01
N ARG A 781 20.93 -39.36 -4.27
CA ARG A 781 21.77 -38.28 -4.77
C ARG A 781 20.90 -37.24 -5.45
N GLU A 782 21.10 -35.99 -5.11
CA GLU A 782 20.48 -34.85 -5.77
C GLU A 782 21.58 -33.91 -6.23
N HIS A 783 21.61 -33.63 -7.53
CA HIS A 783 22.50 -32.64 -8.12
C HIS A 783 21.62 -31.54 -8.75
N SER A 784 21.94 -30.29 -8.45
CA SER A 784 21.29 -29.14 -9.05
C SER A 784 22.31 -28.08 -9.43
N SER A 785 22.05 -27.41 -10.54
CA SER A 785 22.84 -26.30 -11.05
C SER A 785 21.90 -25.21 -11.58
N ASP A 786 22.21 -23.97 -11.27
CA ASP A 786 21.52 -22.77 -11.77
C ASP A 786 22.53 -21.61 -11.89
N PRO A 787 22.17 -20.47 -12.51
CA PRO A 787 23.12 -19.37 -12.72
C PRO A 787 23.77 -18.84 -11.43
N VAL A 788 23.06 -18.87 -10.30
CA VAL A 788 23.53 -18.34 -9.01
C VAL A 788 24.34 -19.40 -8.26
N ARG A 789 23.96 -20.67 -8.40
CA ARG A 789 24.56 -21.85 -7.74
C ARG A 789 24.99 -22.87 -8.80
N PRO A 790 26.20 -22.73 -9.36
CA PRO A 790 26.68 -23.66 -10.39
C PRO A 790 26.77 -25.11 -9.91
N ILE A 791 27.02 -25.33 -8.61
CA ILE A 791 27.07 -26.67 -8.01
C ILE A 791 26.25 -26.66 -6.72
N ASN A 792 25.23 -27.51 -6.63
CA ASN A 792 24.53 -27.81 -5.39
C ASN A 792 24.18 -29.30 -5.36
N GLU A 793 25.00 -30.08 -4.67
CA GLU A 793 24.92 -31.53 -4.57
C GLU A 793 24.59 -31.96 -3.14
N ARG A 794 23.74 -32.98 -3.02
CA ARG A 794 23.41 -33.63 -1.76
C ARG A 794 23.37 -35.13 -1.96
N GLU A 795 24.09 -35.85 -1.13
CA GLU A 795 24.10 -37.31 -1.12
C GLU A 795 23.73 -37.80 0.27
N ALA A 796 22.92 -38.84 0.34
CA ALA A 796 22.64 -39.55 1.58
C ALA A 796 22.73 -41.05 1.34
N GLN A 797 23.36 -41.76 2.26
CA GLN A 797 23.45 -43.21 2.28
C GLN A 797 23.02 -43.67 3.68
N THR A 798 22.13 -44.66 3.75
CA THR A 798 21.71 -45.25 5.02
C THR A 798 21.83 -46.76 4.95
N MET A 799 22.35 -47.35 6.01
CA MET A 799 22.43 -48.80 6.20
C MET A 799 21.76 -49.15 7.53
N ASN A 800 20.65 -49.87 7.48
CA ASN A 800 19.96 -50.38 8.66
C ASN A 800 20.04 -51.90 8.65
N PHE A 801 20.74 -52.47 9.62
CA PHE A 801 20.80 -53.91 9.81
C PHE A 801 20.16 -54.26 11.15
N ASN A 802 19.19 -55.16 11.14
CA ASN A 802 18.53 -55.64 12.35
C ASN A 802 18.61 -57.16 12.40
N TYR A 803 18.94 -57.70 13.57
CA TYR A 803 19.00 -59.12 13.84
C TYR A 803 18.31 -59.44 15.17
N SER A 804 17.30 -60.30 15.14
CA SER A 804 16.57 -60.74 16.34
C SER A 804 16.91 -62.18 16.68
N MET A 805 17.66 -62.43 17.74
CA MET A 805 18.09 -63.79 18.07
C MET A 805 16.89 -64.71 18.34
N PRO A 806 16.81 -65.90 17.71
CA PRO A 806 15.68 -66.82 17.83
C PRO A 806 15.82 -67.67 19.09
N LEU A 807 15.81 -67.01 20.25
CA LEU A 807 16.06 -67.67 21.53
C LEU A 807 14.97 -68.72 21.84
N PRO A 808 15.35 -69.94 22.26
CA PRO A 808 14.40 -70.90 22.78
C PRO A 808 13.82 -70.37 24.09
N LYS A 809 12.58 -70.75 24.40
CA LYS A 809 11.90 -70.37 25.64
C LYS A 809 11.79 -71.60 26.57
N PRO A 810 12.91 -72.07 27.16
CA PRO A 810 12.85 -73.19 28.09
C PRO A 810 12.11 -72.74 29.36
N GLU A 811 11.16 -73.55 29.80
CA GLU A 811 10.39 -73.33 31.02
C GLU A 811 10.81 -74.37 32.05
N LEU A 812 11.45 -73.92 33.13
CA LEU A 812 11.86 -74.77 34.24
C LEU A 812 10.90 -74.56 35.41
N ARG A 813 10.18 -75.61 35.80
CA ARG A 813 9.36 -75.59 37.02
C ARG A 813 10.23 -75.89 38.24
N ILE A 814 10.84 -74.85 38.81
CA ILE A 814 11.86 -74.98 39.86
C ILE A 814 11.33 -75.64 41.14
N MET A 815 10.03 -75.47 41.43
CA MET A 815 9.43 -75.88 42.70
C MET A 815 8.42 -77.03 42.55
N ARG A 816 8.51 -77.81 41.47
CA ARG A 816 7.59 -78.95 41.22
C ARG A 816 7.72 -80.07 42.27
N TRP A 817 8.85 -80.15 42.97
CA TRP A 817 9.14 -81.14 43.99
C TRP A 817 8.47 -80.84 45.36
N LEU A 818 7.86 -79.66 45.52
CA LEU A 818 7.18 -79.31 46.76
C LEU A 818 5.90 -80.15 46.98
N PRO A 819 5.56 -80.53 48.22
CA PRO A 819 4.37 -81.32 48.53
C PRO A 819 3.05 -80.59 48.21
N GLU A 820 1.96 -81.35 48.03
CA GLU A 820 0.66 -80.88 47.53
C GLU A 820 -0.04 -79.85 48.45
N PHE A 821 0.38 -79.71 49.71
CA PHE A 821 -0.15 -78.72 50.66
C PHE A 821 0.44 -77.30 50.48
N MET A 822 1.50 -77.12 49.68
CA MET A 822 2.11 -75.81 49.43
C MET A 822 1.21 -74.95 48.50
N PRO A 823 1.24 -73.61 48.61
CA PRO A 823 0.42 -72.74 47.76
C PRO A 823 0.63 -73.02 46.28
N THR A 824 -0.47 -73.18 45.52
CA THR A 824 -0.43 -73.54 44.08
C THR A 824 0.37 -72.56 43.21
N GLY A 825 0.56 -71.33 43.67
CA GLY A 825 1.44 -70.35 43.02
C GLY A 825 2.93 -70.73 43.04
N TRP A 826 3.38 -71.47 44.05
CA TRP A 826 4.78 -71.89 44.20
C TRP A 826 5.05 -73.14 43.36
N THR A 827 4.16 -74.14 43.39
CA THR A 827 4.30 -75.39 42.61
C THR A 827 4.15 -75.19 41.10
N ARG A 828 3.46 -74.11 40.67
CA ARG A 828 3.34 -73.69 39.25
C ARG A 828 4.36 -72.63 38.82
N MET A 829 5.32 -72.28 39.66
CA MET A 829 6.28 -71.23 39.33
C MET A 829 7.20 -71.67 38.18
N GLU A 830 7.11 -70.96 37.06
CA GLU A 830 7.91 -71.19 35.86
C GLU A 830 9.07 -70.21 35.80
N PHE A 831 10.28 -70.74 35.82
CA PHE A 831 11.51 -69.99 35.64
C PHE A 831 11.99 -70.07 34.21
N ARG A 832 12.29 -68.92 33.63
CA ARG A 832 12.82 -68.79 32.28
C ARG A 832 14.24 -68.21 32.36
N PRO A 833 15.30 -69.06 32.31
CA PRO A 833 16.68 -68.62 32.50
C PRO A 833 17.22 -67.77 31.33
N LEU A 834 16.60 -67.86 30.16
CA LEU A 834 17.03 -67.15 28.95
C LEU A 834 16.24 -65.86 28.73
N PRO A 835 16.84 -64.83 28.09
CA PRO A 835 16.11 -63.66 27.63
C PRO A 835 14.95 -64.04 26.72
N THR A 836 13.83 -63.33 26.86
CA THR A 836 12.65 -63.46 25.99
C THR A 836 12.85 -62.86 24.61
N SER A 837 13.73 -61.86 24.48
CA SER A 837 14.20 -61.33 23.21
C SER A 837 15.61 -60.78 23.38
N LEU A 838 16.44 -60.96 22.34
CA LEU A 838 17.73 -60.31 22.22
C LEU A 838 17.83 -59.80 20.79
N THR A 839 17.97 -58.49 20.62
CA THR A 839 18.00 -57.83 19.32
C THR A 839 19.28 -57.03 19.20
N TYR A 840 19.91 -57.13 18.03
CA TYR A 840 21.06 -56.35 17.63
C TYR A 840 20.66 -55.50 16.42
N ALA A 841 20.96 -54.20 16.47
CA ALA A 841 20.69 -53.29 15.38
C ALA A 841 21.92 -52.42 15.08
N VAL A 842 22.21 -52.19 13.81
CA VAL A 842 23.24 -51.28 13.33
C VAL A 842 22.59 -50.28 12.39
N ASN A 843 22.74 -49.00 12.68
CA ASN A 843 22.21 -47.90 11.86
C ASN A 843 23.40 -47.02 11.44
N GLY A 844 23.82 -47.14 10.19
CA GLY A 844 24.79 -46.26 9.56
C GLY A 844 24.09 -45.19 8.74
N SER A 845 24.53 -43.95 8.85
CA SER A 845 24.10 -42.85 7.99
C SER A 845 25.28 -42.00 7.58
N ARG A 846 25.40 -41.74 6.28
CA ARG A 846 26.37 -40.82 5.71
C ARG A 846 25.61 -39.77 4.90
N ARG A 847 25.87 -38.50 5.14
CA ARG A 847 25.31 -37.38 4.38
C ARG A 847 26.45 -36.49 3.91
N THR A 848 26.47 -36.19 2.62
CA THR A 848 27.42 -35.22 2.06
C THR A 848 26.65 -34.11 1.37
N SER A 849 27.15 -32.89 1.45
CA SER A 849 26.64 -31.76 0.69
C SER A 849 27.80 -30.96 0.11
N ARG A 850 27.63 -30.45 -1.10
CA ARG A 850 28.61 -29.61 -1.79
C ARG A 850 27.88 -28.45 -2.44
N LEU A 851 28.31 -27.22 -2.15
CA LEU A 851 27.72 -26.00 -2.67
C LEU A 851 28.81 -25.07 -3.20
N LEU A 852 28.66 -24.63 -4.45
CA LEU A 852 29.42 -23.53 -5.04
C LEU A 852 28.44 -22.40 -5.38
N ARG A 853 28.68 -21.20 -4.87
CA ARG A 853 27.97 -19.99 -5.33
C ARG A 853 28.84 -19.27 -6.35
N ARG A 854 28.21 -18.57 -7.29
CA ARG A 854 28.93 -17.73 -8.24
C ARG A 854 29.69 -16.64 -7.47
N GLY A 855 31.00 -16.57 -7.67
CA GLY A 855 31.90 -15.63 -6.95
C GLY A 855 32.80 -16.30 -5.92
N ASP A 856 32.53 -17.55 -5.54
CA ASP A 856 33.43 -18.35 -4.70
C ASP A 856 34.52 -19.02 -5.55
N ASP A 857 35.76 -19.05 -5.07
CA ASP A 857 36.86 -19.74 -5.76
C ASP A 857 36.72 -21.28 -5.68
N GLU A 858 36.23 -21.79 -4.54
CA GLU A 858 36.09 -23.23 -4.29
C GLU A 858 34.74 -23.58 -3.63
N PRO A 859 34.22 -24.80 -3.87
CA PRO A 859 32.95 -25.23 -3.29
C PRO A 859 33.08 -25.57 -1.80
N THR A 860 32.10 -25.12 -1.01
CA THR A 860 31.94 -25.56 0.38
C THR A 860 31.42 -27.00 0.42
N ALA A 861 32.09 -27.87 1.16
CA ALA A 861 31.69 -29.26 1.36
C ALA A 861 31.47 -29.58 2.85
N GLN A 862 30.42 -30.34 3.15
CA GLN A 862 30.15 -30.87 4.48
C GLN A 862 29.86 -32.37 4.39
N GLU A 863 30.41 -33.14 5.33
CA GLU A 863 30.17 -34.57 5.47
C GLU A 863 29.82 -34.89 6.92
N ASP A 864 28.64 -35.49 7.11
CA ASP A 864 28.17 -36.02 8.39
C ASP A 864 28.12 -37.54 8.29
N PHE A 865 28.90 -38.23 9.12
CA PHE A 865 28.89 -39.68 9.23
C PHE A 865 28.51 -40.10 10.65
N ALA A 866 27.57 -41.04 10.77
CA ALA A 866 27.16 -41.62 12.04
C ALA A 866 26.95 -43.12 11.89
N LEU A 867 27.36 -43.86 12.92
CA LEU A 867 27.13 -45.29 13.07
C LEU A 867 26.66 -45.53 14.50
N VAL A 868 25.46 -46.09 14.65
CA VAL A 868 24.87 -46.40 15.95
C VAL A 868 24.59 -47.89 16.02
N GLU A 869 25.17 -48.54 17.01
CA GLU A 869 24.92 -49.94 17.32
C GLU A 869 24.03 -50.03 18.55
N THR A 870 23.02 -50.89 18.53
CA THR A 870 22.08 -51.05 19.65
C THR A 870 21.94 -52.51 20.00
N TYR A 871 22.13 -52.80 21.29
CA TYR A 871 21.92 -54.11 21.88
C TYR A 871 20.75 -54.01 22.86
N ALA A 872 19.68 -54.72 22.59
CA ALA A 872 18.51 -54.74 23.46
C ALA A 872 18.18 -56.18 23.88
N SER A 873 18.04 -56.40 25.18
CA SER A 873 17.66 -57.68 25.76
C SER A 873 16.49 -57.50 26.72
N LYS A 874 15.55 -58.43 26.67
CA LYS A 874 14.39 -58.47 27.58
C LYS A 874 14.37 -59.78 28.32
N LEU A 875 14.45 -59.75 29.64
CA LEU A 875 14.42 -60.93 30.50
C LEU A 875 13.12 -60.96 31.30
N ASN A 876 12.37 -62.05 31.19
CA ASN A 876 11.18 -62.31 32.02
C ASN A 876 11.40 -63.60 32.81
N PRO A 877 12.17 -63.54 33.92
CA PRO A 877 12.62 -64.74 34.60
C PRO A 877 11.48 -65.47 35.35
N LEU A 878 10.40 -64.77 35.70
CA LEU A 878 9.21 -65.31 36.38
C LEU A 878 7.93 -64.71 35.78
N SER A 879 6.81 -65.43 35.88
CA SER A 879 5.47 -64.94 35.50
C SER A 879 5.12 -63.66 36.29
N GLY A 880 5.09 -62.50 35.62
CA GLY A 880 4.78 -61.21 36.22
C GLY A 880 5.96 -60.28 36.54
N ARG A 881 7.22 -60.68 36.27
CA ARG A 881 8.40 -59.79 36.36
C ARG A 881 9.12 -59.67 35.02
N SER A 882 9.38 -58.44 34.58
CA SER A 882 10.13 -58.13 33.36
C SER A 882 11.27 -57.14 33.64
N ALA A 883 12.45 -57.42 33.11
CA ALA A 883 13.60 -56.52 33.09
C ALA A 883 14.02 -56.25 31.64
N ASN A 884 14.17 -54.98 31.27
CA ASN A 884 14.62 -54.56 29.94
C ASN A 884 16.02 -53.94 30.08
N TYR A 885 16.95 -54.31 29.20
CA TYR A 885 18.29 -53.72 29.10
C TYR A 885 18.52 -53.26 27.66
N ASN A 886 18.77 -51.96 27.47
CA ASN A 886 19.08 -51.35 26.19
C ASN A 886 20.42 -50.62 26.30
N HIS A 887 21.41 -51.03 25.51
CA HIS A 887 22.67 -50.33 25.32
C HIS A 887 22.69 -49.74 23.92
N LYS A 888 22.97 -48.44 23.82
CA LYS A 888 23.02 -47.67 22.56
C LYS A 888 24.41 -47.08 22.37
#